data_AF-A0A2X4TY89-F1
#
_entry.id   AF-A0A2X4TY89-F1
#
_cell.length_a   1.000
_cell.length_b   1.000
_cell.length_c   1.000
_cell.angle_alpha   90.00
_cell.angle_beta   90.00
_cell.angle_gamma   90.00
#
_symmetry.space_group_name_H-M   'P 1'
#
loop_
_entity.id
_entity.type
_entity.pdbx_description
1 polymer ?
#
loop_
_entity_poly.entity_id
_entity_poly.type
_entity_poly.pdbx_seq_one_letter_code
_entity_poly.pdbx_strand_id
1 'polypeptide(L)'
;MSVLPKIVWPIPSNSRGIEFSNQESILSHLAGESTGQYTIGRSGMWHGGIHITHTTTPWCALSGKSPLEAIDFPVPFKGEQAIRCMADGEVVAYRVCRDYLTIAWESGPLNFSGSFVLVKHYIQPGEKESSGLHFYTLYMHLAPYSAYEAEAENQWVIQDTLRAYSEMDWLTAKLTSESTSPQIAGHMPKGARVEWDPADSNLNATGNNKRKYGLVALKGLPEDTSSTLTPGKRYWVVVDNNNIKSAPGAGPGWWRQLLPPAKEVMVFDKTVSLSSPFSIEAGDPIGHMGYYQAPKDGGYEARYQVHIECTSMDDNLEKFLTNPERVGEKNPLWLKYAPGLALYKKDIATGTFTKDTRVTTRSGILPLSQVQTEADKSTRQEYWQLRPENAYVPKGQAEPQLLSQYDLAGLGFRTETAEPASFDYLDGKNQPVGFFRNLINSLYEAATGDTRTSHALVKHNYQRLLDKIDSGSDRYSPMEYWRALHNPDYRDVIQKTIVKHPSDWYFKKGDAIWQPFLNALKKDAPEWKKYSEDFLDKMAWMQDVTTEKLGPTLWHMHPIMFLGAMINIKKRHSGLFTVQDGKDALRKIYDKYGKDMSVIVERMFRIETTHFTSGQYQHCGAPGMEVHGAPPAYGWSSDFFSQHPEYQPTGIWSKKEGRGLSGQGGNAQVTDKPKQFVVFDSVESSMEYIVYYINKHGGNYARWYSTQDSAQKLYREECGAIKPKFTNEFSEVKS
;
A
#
# COMPACT_ATOMS: atom_id res chain seq x y z
N MET A 1 6.71 -11.76 22.28
CA MET A 1 7.29 -10.56 21.66
C MET A 1 6.36 -10.10 20.58
N SER A 2 5.88 -8.85 20.67
CA SER A 2 5.08 -8.20 19.63
C SER A 2 5.75 -8.29 18.25
N VAL A 3 4.95 -8.55 17.22
CA VAL A 3 5.34 -8.56 15.80
C VAL A 3 4.39 -7.65 15.04
N LEU A 4 4.87 -6.51 14.59
CA LEU A 4 4.07 -5.55 13.83
C LEU A 4 4.67 -5.42 12.43
N PRO A 5 4.13 -6.11 11.42
CA PRO A 5 4.61 -5.92 10.05
C PRO A 5 4.34 -4.48 9.62
N LYS A 6 5.24 -3.92 8.82
CA LYS A 6 4.94 -2.71 8.05
C LYS A 6 3.75 -3.04 7.15
N ILE A 7 2.85 -2.07 6.97
CA ILE A 7 1.68 -2.18 6.09
C ILE A 7 1.64 -0.94 5.20
N VAL A 8 1.43 -1.15 3.90
CA VAL A 8 1.29 -0.09 2.89
C VAL A 8 0.13 -0.39 1.95
N TRP A 9 -0.25 0.60 1.14
CA TRP A 9 -1.26 0.40 0.10
C TRP A 9 -0.68 -0.41 -1.09
N PRO A 10 -1.48 -1.28 -1.74
CA PRO A 10 -0.99 -2.14 -2.83
C PRO A 10 -0.63 -1.35 -4.08
N ILE A 11 -1.07 -0.10 -4.18
CA ILE A 11 -0.80 0.82 -5.28
C ILE A 11 -0.48 2.22 -4.76
N PRO A 12 0.38 2.99 -5.46
CA PRO A 12 0.51 4.41 -5.21
C PRO A 12 -0.65 5.19 -5.83
N SER A 13 -0.85 6.43 -5.37
CA SER A 13 -1.89 7.35 -5.83
C SER A 13 -1.65 7.97 -7.21
N ASN A 14 -0.43 7.85 -7.75
CA ASN A 14 -0.09 8.31 -9.10
C ASN A 14 1.22 7.67 -9.61
N SER A 15 1.54 7.95 -10.88
CA SER A 15 2.72 7.46 -11.59
C SER A 15 4.08 7.87 -10.98
N ARG A 16 4.12 8.83 -10.05
CA ARG A 16 5.34 9.23 -9.34
C ARG A 16 5.58 8.43 -8.05
N GLY A 17 4.73 7.46 -7.74
CA GLY A 17 4.89 6.61 -6.56
C GLY A 17 4.43 7.27 -5.24
N ILE A 18 3.63 8.33 -5.30
CA ILE A 18 3.15 9.03 -4.08
C ILE A 18 2.08 8.17 -3.37
N GLU A 19 2.16 8.06 -2.04
CA GLU A 19 1.19 7.32 -1.23
C GLU A 19 -0.19 7.98 -1.14
N PHE A 20 -1.22 7.15 -0.93
CA PHE A 20 -2.52 7.65 -0.49
C PHE A 20 -2.44 8.19 0.95
N SER A 21 -3.08 9.33 1.17
CA SER A 21 -2.98 10.05 2.45
C SER A 21 -3.65 9.34 3.64
N ASN A 22 -4.63 8.47 3.37
CA ASN A 22 -5.39 7.68 4.34
C ASN A 22 -6.25 6.62 3.64
N GLN A 23 -6.86 5.73 4.43
CA GLN A 23 -7.73 4.65 3.97
C GLN A 23 -8.92 5.13 3.14
N GLU A 24 -9.57 6.24 3.53
CA GLU A 24 -10.70 6.82 2.79
C GLU A 24 -10.29 7.21 1.36
N SER A 25 -9.10 7.80 1.21
CA SER A 25 -8.63 8.26 -0.11
C SER A 25 -8.40 7.11 -1.09
N ILE A 26 -7.87 5.96 -0.64
CA ILE A 26 -7.73 4.79 -1.51
C ILE A 26 -9.09 4.08 -1.74
N LEU A 27 -9.96 3.97 -0.74
CA LEU A 27 -11.29 3.40 -0.93
C LEU A 27 -12.13 4.23 -1.91
N SER A 28 -12.01 5.56 -1.86
CA SER A 28 -12.63 6.47 -2.82
C SER A 28 -12.04 6.31 -4.23
N HIS A 29 -10.73 6.09 -4.35
CA HIS A 29 -10.08 5.79 -5.63
C HIS A 29 -10.62 4.48 -6.24
N LEU A 30 -10.72 3.44 -5.42
CA LEU A 30 -11.26 2.14 -5.84
C LEU A 30 -12.77 2.16 -6.13
N ALA A 31 -13.52 3.14 -5.61
CA ALA A 31 -14.92 3.32 -5.97
C ALA A 31 -15.13 3.68 -7.45
N GLY A 32 -14.06 4.10 -8.16
CA GLY A 32 -14.06 4.28 -9.61
C GLY A 32 -14.00 2.98 -10.42
N GLU A 33 -13.76 1.83 -9.78
CA GLU A 33 -13.72 0.53 -10.45
C GLU A 33 -15.13 0.06 -10.83
N SER A 34 -15.27 -0.48 -12.04
CA SER A 34 -16.57 -0.93 -12.58
C SER A 34 -16.94 -2.36 -12.16
N THR A 35 -15.98 -3.13 -11.64
CA THR A 35 -16.12 -4.55 -11.28
C THR A 35 -15.24 -4.92 -10.07
N GLY A 36 -15.45 -6.13 -9.55
CA GLY A 36 -14.58 -6.71 -8.52
C GLY A 36 -14.70 -6.05 -7.15
N GLN A 37 -15.93 -5.83 -6.68
CA GLN A 37 -16.20 -5.36 -5.32
C GLN A 37 -16.40 -6.56 -4.38
N TYR A 38 -15.75 -6.52 -3.23
CA TYR A 38 -16.01 -7.41 -2.10
C TYR A 38 -17.41 -7.15 -1.52
N THR A 39 -18.29 -8.12 -1.26
CA THR A 39 -18.15 -9.60 -1.23
C THR A 39 -18.88 -10.35 -2.35
N ILE A 40 -19.85 -9.73 -2.99
CA ILE A 40 -20.66 -10.32 -4.07
C ILE A 40 -20.46 -9.48 -5.32
N GLY A 41 -19.90 -10.08 -6.36
CA GLY A 41 -19.61 -9.42 -7.63
C GLY A 41 -20.88 -9.01 -8.37
N ARG A 42 -20.72 -8.15 -9.38
CA ARG A 42 -21.84 -7.65 -10.21
C ARG A 42 -22.57 -8.75 -10.97
N SER A 43 -21.92 -9.89 -11.19
CA SER A 43 -22.53 -11.11 -11.75
C SER A 43 -23.47 -11.84 -10.78
N GLY A 44 -23.50 -11.46 -9.49
CA GLY A 44 -24.21 -12.18 -8.45
C GLY A 44 -23.37 -13.24 -7.73
N MET A 45 -22.15 -13.48 -8.20
CA MET A 45 -21.27 -14.51 -7.65
C MET A 45 -20.48 -14.04 -6.43
N TRP A 46 -20.05 -14.98 -5.60
CA TRP A 46 -19.02 -14.77 -4.58
C TRP A 46 -17.79 -14.06 -5.16
N HIS A 47 -17.23 -13.12 -4.38
CA HIS A 47 -16.03 -12.38 -4.72
C HIS A 47 -15.24 -12.07 -3.45
N GLY A 48 -14.22 -12.89 -3.15
CA GLY A 48 -13.43 -12.83 -1.91
C GLY A 48 -12.46 -11.64 -1.82
N GLY A 49 -12.22 -10.95 -2.93
CA GLY A 49 -11.24 -9.88 -3.03
C GLY A 49 -11.74 -8.57 -3.62
N ILE A 50 -10.80 -7.83 -4.19
CA ILE A 50 -11.04 -6.61 -4.97
C ILE A 50 -10.35 -6.68 -6.33
N HIS A 51 -10.90 -6.01 -7.34
CA HIS A 51 -10.17 -5.68 -8.57
C HIS A 51 -9.59 -4.27 -8.48
N ILE A 52 -8.38 -4.11 -9.04
CA ILE A 52 -7.82 -2.80 -9.39
C ILE A 52 -7.47 -2.86 -10.87
N THR A 53 -7.88 -1.86 -11.64
CA THR A 53 -7.69 -1.85 -13.09
C THR A 53 -6.98 -0.59 -13.58
N HIS A 54 -6.55 -0.63 -14.84
CA HIS A 54 -6.02 0.54 -15.53
C HIS A 54 -6.99 1.74 -15.58
N THR A 55 -8.30 1.54 -15.34
CA THR A 55 -9.28 2.63 -15.36
C THR A 55 -9.00 3.66 -14.27
N THR A 56 -8.65 3.20 -13.06
CA THR A 56 -8.29 4.10 -11.96
C THR A 56 -6.77 4.23 -11.82
N THR A 57 -6.01 3.19 -12.18
CA THR A 57 -4.58 3.08 -11.86
C THR A 57 -3.75 2.68 -13.10
N PRO A 58 -3.78 3.48 -14.18
CA PRO A 58 -3.13 3.12 -15.45
C PRO A 58 -1.61 2.96 -15.34
N TRP A 59 -0.97 3.66 -14.40
CA TRP A 59 0.48 3.58 -14.16
C TRP A 59 0.94 2.25 -13.56
N CYS A 60 0.02 1.36 -13.17
CA CYS A 60 0.32 0.01 -12.70
C CYS A 60 0.06 -1.09 -13.74
N ALA A 61 -0.45 -0.71 -14.92
CA ALA A 61 -0.61 -1.63 -16.04
C ALA A 61 0.69 -1.75 -16.82
N LEU A 62 1.03 -2.96 -17.26
CA LEU A 62 2.20 -3.22 -18.10
C LEU A 62 1.76 -3.95 -19.36
N SER A 63 1.89 -3.29 -20.51
CA SER A 63 1.59 -3.88 -21.81
C SER A 63 2.72 -4.79 -22.29
N GLY A 64 2.36 -5.97 -22.77
CA GLY A 64 3.25 -6.85 -23.50
C GLY A 64 3.35 -6.53 -24.99
N LYS A 65 3.86 -7.51 -25.76
CA LYS A 65 4.01 -7.42 -27.23
C LYS A 65 2.87 -8.10 -27.99
N SER A 66 1.81 -8.53 -27.31
CA SER A 66 0.71 -9.23 -27.99
C SER A 66 0.02 -8.30 -28.98
N PRO A 67 -0.21 -8.71 -30.24
CA PRO A 67 -0.97 -7.91 -31.19
C PRO A 67 -2.39 -7.56 -30.71
N LEU A 68 -3.00 -8.43 -29.89
CA LEU A 68 -4.32 -8.19 -29.32
C LEU A 68 -4.31 -7.08 -28.26
N GLU A 69 -3.24 -6.97 -27.47
CA GLU A 69 -3.06 -5.85 -26.55
C GLU A 69 -3.00 -4.51 -27.32
N ALA A 70 -2.29 -4.47 -28.46
CA ALA A 70 -2.17 -3.27 -29.30
C ALA A 70 -3.48 -2.90 -30.02
N ILE A 71 -4.37 -3.86 -30.28
CA ILE A 71 -5.70 -3.61 -30.85
C ILE A 71 -6.62 -2.97 -29.81
N ASP A 72 -6.69 -3.55 -28.61
CA ASP A 72 -7.57 -3.07 -27.55
C ASP A 72 -7.03 -1.79 -26.89
N PHE A 73 -5.70 -1.66 -26.80
CA PHE A 73 -4.98 -0.55 -26.20
C PHE A 73 -3.88 -0.05 -27.14
N PRO A 74 -4.21 0.85 -28.10
CA PRO A 74 -3.25 1.35 -29.09
C PRO A 74 -2.04 2.08 -28.50
N VAL A 75 -2.16 2.58 -27.27
CA VAL A 75 -1.06 3.18 -26.52
C VAL A 75 -0.67 2.19 -25.41
N PRO A 76 0.55 1.63 -25.44
CA PRO A 76 0.99 0.67 -24.44
C PRO A 76 1.20 1.34 -23.08
N PHE A 77 0.81 0.63 -22.02
CA PHE A 77 1.11 1.02 -20.65
C PHE A 77 2.53 0.61 -20.28
N LYS A 78 3.24 1.49 -19.56
CA LYS A 78 4.68 1.35 -19.31
C LYS A 78 5.01 0.67 -17.98
N GLY A 79 4.02 0.39 -17.13
CA GLY A 79 4.26 -0.11 -15.78
C GLY A 79 5.10 0.85 -14.93
N GLU A 80 4.80 2.16 -14.96
CA GLU A 80 5.60 3.16 -14.22
C GLU A 80 5.69 2.87 -12.71
N GLN A 81 4.72 2.16 -12.14
CA GLN A 81 4.72 1.69 -10.76
C GLN A 81 4.22 0.26 -10.66
N ALA A 82 4.83 -0.55 -9.81
CA ALA A 82 4.37 -1.90 -9.55
C ALA A 82 3.14 -1.94 -8.63
N ILE A 83 2.38 -3.04 -8.72
CA ILE A 83 1.59 -3.55 -7.60
C ILE A 83 2.57 -3.96 -6.50
N ARG A 84 2.29 -3.56 -5.26
CA ARG A 84 3.19 -3.70 -4.12
C ARG A 84 2.68 -4.70 -3.10
N CYS A 85 3.60 -5.35 -2.42
CA CYS A 85 3.28 -6.18 -1.26
C CYS A 85 2.67 -5.30 -0.17
N MET A 86 1.47 -5.63 0.31
CA MET A 86 0.74 -4.81 1.27
C MET A 86 1.30 -4.88 2.68
N ALA A 87 1.97 -5.97 3.05
CA ALA A 87 2.53 -6.15 4.40
C ALA A 87 3.82 -6.98 4.35
N ASP A 88 4.69 -6.81 5.34
CA ASP A 88 5.87 -7.67 5.48
C ASP A 88 5.44 -9.13 5.59
N GLY A 89 6.17 -10.03 4.93
CA GLY A 89 5.82 -11.43 4.90
C GLY A 89 6.76 -12.27 4.07
N GLU A 90 6.25 -13.41 3.63
CA GLU A 90 7.01 -14.39 2.87
C GLU A 90 6.20 -14.87 1.66
N VAL A 91 6.80 -14.87 0.47
CA VAL A 91 6.23 -15.52 -0.71
C VAL A 91 6.28 -17.03 -0.47
N VAL A 92 5.10 -17.67 -0.43
CA VAL A 92 4.95 -19.10 -0.13
C VAL A 92 4.50 -19.93 -1.32
N ALA A 93 3.85 -19.30 -2.30
CA ALA A 93 3.49 -19.93 -3.56
C ALA A 93 3.39 -18.89 -4.68
N TYR A 94 3.59 -19.34 -5.91
CA TYR A 94 3.41 -18.50 -7.09
C TYR A 94 3.02 -19.32 -8.32
N ARG A 95 2.54 -18.62 -9.35
CA ARG A 95 2.53 -19.10 -10.73
C ARG A 95 3.03 -17.97 -11.61
N VAL A 96 4.12 -18.19 -12.34
CA VAL A 96 4.57 -17.25 -13.38
C VAL A 96 4.19 -17.86 -14.72
N CYS A 97 3.22 -17.26 -15.40
CA CYS A 97 2.90 -17.66 -16.76
C CYS A 97 3.96 -17.13 -17.72
N ARG A 98 4.38 -17.95 -18.68
CA ARG A 98 5.29 -17.52 -19.74
C ARG A 98 4.63 -16.45 -20.61
N ASP A 99 3.37 -16.67 -20.94
CA ASP A 99 2.52 -15.76 -21.69
C ASP A 99 1.06 -15.87 -21.22
N TYR A 100 0.16 -15.05 -21.77
CA TYR A 100 -1.26 -15.09 -21.45
C TYR A 100 -1.89 -16.46 -21.73
N LEU A 101 -2.81 -16.88 -20.85
CA LEU A 101 -3.64 -18.06 -21.06
C LEU A 101 -4.77 -17.74 -22.03
N THR A 102 -5.21 -18.75 -22.79
CA THR A 102 -6.29 -18.60 -23.77
C THR A 102 -7.46 -19.55 -23.49
N ILE A 103 -8.68 -19.06 -23.69
CA ILE A 103 -9.92 -19.86 -23.68
C ILE A 103 -10.72 -19.54 -24.94
N ALA A 104 -11.31 -20.56 -25.56
CA ALA A 104 -12.14 -20.37 -26.75
C ALA A 104 -13.41 -19.57 -26.43
N TRP A 105 -13.74 -18.60 -27.28
CA TRP A 105 -14.98 -17.84 -27.23
C TRP A 105 -15.53 -17.60 -28.64
N GLU A 106 -16.78 -17.17 -28.75
CA GLU A 106 -17.48 -16.98 -30.03
C GLU A 106 -16.81 -15.92 -30.92
N SER A 107 -16.18 -14.90 -30.33
CA SER A 107 -15.43 -13.86 -31.04
C SER A 107 -13.98 -14.24 -31.35
N GLY A 108 -13.56 -15.46 -31.04
CA GLY A 108 -12.17 -15.91 -31.05
C GLY A 108 -11.63 -16.20 -29.64
N PRO A 109 -10.40 -16.72 -29.52
CA PRO A 109 -9.82 -17.03 -28.22
C PRO A 109 -9.62 -15.75 -27.39
N LEU A 110 -10.07 -15.79 -26.13
CA LEU A 110 -9.87 -14.71 -25.15
C LEU A 110 -8.60 -14.95 -24.35
N ASN A 111 -7.83 -13.90 -24.13
CA ASN A 111 -6.59 -13.88 -23.37
C ASN A 111 -6.81 -13.36 -21.95
N PHE A 112 -6.14 -13.99 -20.99
CA PHE A 112 -6.07 -13.48 -19.62
C PHE A 112 -4.80 -13.94 -18.94
N SER A 113 -4.31 -13.13 -17.99
CA SER A 113 -3.17 -13.58 -17.20
C SER A 113 -3.57 -14.61 -16.16
N GLY A 114 -2.82 -15.71 -16.11
CA GLY A 114 -2.86 -16.69 -15.03
C GLY A 114 -1.82 -16.47 -13.93
N SER A 115 -0.91 -15.49 -14.06
CA SER A 115 0.17 -15.33 -13.08
C SER A 115 -0.36 -14.86 -11.72
N PHE A 116 0.24 -15.39 -10.65
CA PHE A 116 -0.07 -14.96 -9.29
C PHE A 116 1.09 -15.12 -8.32
N VAL A 117 0.98 -14.40 -7.20
CA VAL A 117 1.84 -14.54 -6.02
C VAL A 117 0.95 -14.67 -4.77
N LEU A 118 1.28 -15.62 -3.91
CA LEU A 118 0.69 -15.79 -2.58
C LEU A 118 1.73 -15.45 -1.52
N VAL A 119 1.42 -14.46 -0.68
CA VAL A 119 2.28 -14.02 0.41
C VAL A 119 1.63 -14.38 1.74
N LYS A 120 2.39 -15.00 2.64
CA LYS A 120 1.99 -15.28 4.02
C LYS A 120 2.52 -14.20 4.94
N HIS A 121 1.69 -13.79 5.89
CA HIS A 121 2.01 -12.74 6.85
C HIS A 121 1.76 -13.23 8.28
N TYR A 122 2.38 -12.53 9.24
CA TYR A 122 2.09 -12.69 10.65
C TYR A 122 2.05 -11.33 11.34
N ILE A 123 1.01 -11.11 12.14
CA ILE A 123 0.87 -9.94 13.00
C ILE A 123 0.53 -10.39 14.41
N GLN A 124 1.19 -9.79 15.40
CA GLN A 124 0.93 -10.00 16.82
C GLN A 124 1.14 -8.68 17.57
N PRO A 125 0.09 -7.87 17.79
CA PRO A 125 0.24 -6.59 18.47
C PRO A 125 0.64 -6.72 19.94
N GLY A 126 0.29 -7.83 20.60
CA GLY A 126 0.57 -8.08 22.01
C GLY A 126 1.72 -9.05 22.23
N GLU A 127 1.90 -9.49 23.46
CA GLU A 127 3.02 -10.37 23.82
C GLU A 127 2.70 -11.85 23.68
N LYS A 128 1.41 -12.22 23.69
CA LYS A 128 0.92 -13.59 23.64
C LYS A 128 0.38 -13.94 22.26
N GLU A 129 0.48 -15.22 21.90
CA GLU A 129 -0.07 -15.76 20.65
C GLU A 129 -1.57 -15.50 20.46
N SER A 130 -2.33 -15.27 21.54
CA SER A 130 -3.75 -14.91 21.43
C SER A 130 -4.00 -13.57 20.73
N SER A 131 -3.01 -12.68 20.69
CA SER A 131 -3.06 -11.46 19.87
C SER A 131 -2.42 -11.65 18.49
N GLY A 132 -2.01 -12.88 18.16
CA GLY A 132 -1.42 -13.25 16.87
C GLY A 132 -2.47 -13.57 15.80
N LEU A 133 -2.12 -13.35 14.54
CA LEU A 133 -2.90 -13.77 13.40
C LEU A 133 -1.99 -14.10 12.22
N HIS A 134 -2.12 -15.31 11.68
CA HIS A 134 -1.65 -15.64 10.35
C HIS A 134 -2.69 -15.29 9.29
N PHE A 135 -2.25 -14.62 8.23
CA PHE A 135 -3.10 -14.30 7.09
C PHE A 135 -2.28 -14.31 5.81
N TYR A 136 -2.96 -14.28 4.67
CA TYR A 136 -2.37 -14.36 3.34
C TYR A 136 -2.89 -13.23 2.47
N THR A 137 -2.05 -12.72 1.57
CA THR A 137 -2.50 -11.89 0.45
C THR A 137 -2.23 -12.60 -0.87
N LEU A 138 -3.27 -12.74 -1.69
CA LEU A 138 -3.18 -13.27 -3.05
C LEU A 138 -3.18 -12.10 -4.03
N TYR A 139 -2.25 -12.09 -4.98
CA TYR A 139 -2.22 -11.15 -6.09
C TYR A 139 -2.36 -11.94 -7.39
N MET A 140 -3.56 -11.99 -7.94
CA MET A 140 -3.94 -12.77 -9.13
C MET A 140 -4.03 -11.88 -10.37
N HIS A 141 -3.84 -12.46 -11.55
CA HIS A 141 -3.83 -11.78 -12.85
C HIS A 141 -2.67 -10.80 -13.06
N LEU A 142 -1.52 -11.05 -12.43
CA LEU A 142 -0.31 -10.24 -12.64
C LEU A 142 0.22 -10.40 -14.07
N ALA A 143 0.92 -9.42 -14.63
CA ALA A 143 1.49 -9.52 -15.98
C ALA A 143 2.36 -10.79 -16.15
N PRO A 144 2.26 -11.51 -17.29
CA PRO A 144 3.07 -12.69 -17.56
C PRO A 144 4.54 -12.30 -17.81
N TYR A 145 5.42 -13.29 -17.83
CA TYR A 145 6.85 -13.10 -18.09
C TYR A 145 7.13 -12.38 -19.42
N SER A 146 6.41 -12.74 -20.48
CA SER A 146 6.51 -12.12 -21.81
C SER A 146 6.29 -10.60 -21.81
N ALA A 147 5.48 -10.06 -20.88
CA ALA A 147 5.25 -8.63 -20.78
C ALA A 147 6.49 -7.86 -20.31
N TYR A 148 7.30 -8.47 -19.43
CA TYR A 148 8.53 -7.87 -18.93
C TYR A 148 9.70 -7.96 -19.92
N GLU A 149 9.67 -8.90 -20.88
CA GLU A 149 10.65 -8.94 -21.97
C GLU A 149 10.59 -7.69 -22.86
N ALA A 150 9.48 -6.94 -22.84
CA ALA A 150 9.36 -5.66 -23.51
C ALA A 150 10.16 -4.54 -22.83
N GLU A 151 10.35 -4.60 -21.51
CA GLU A 151 11.17 -3.63 -20.76
C GLU A 151 12.69 -3.90 -20.90
N ALA A 152 13.06 -5.08 -21.38
CA ALA A 152 14.45 -5.49 -21.60
C ALA A 152 14.98 -5.13 -23.00
N GLU A 153 14.39 -4.16 -23.70
CA GLU A 153 14.98 -3.66 -24.95
C GLU A 153 16.44 -3.34 -24.69
N ASN A 154 17.31 -3.99 -25.47
CA ASN A 154 18.75 -3.88 -25.40
C ASN A 154 19.42 -4.48 -24.15
N GLN A 155 18.74 -5.23 -23.27
CA GLN A 155 19.39 -5.95 -22.16
C GLN A 155 19.64 -7.43 -22.54
N TRP A 156 20.81 -7.96 -22.19
CA TRP A 156 21.27 -9.29 -22.62
C TRP A 156 22.03 -10.03 -21.51
N VAL A 157 22.02 -11.36 -21.57
CA VAL A 157 22.79 -12.26 -20.70
C VAL A 157 23.78 -13.07 -21.53
N ILE A 158 25.04 -13.04 -21.10
CA ILE A 158 26.17 -13.75 -21.70
C ILE A 158 26.02 -15.26 -21.47
N GLN A 159 26.09 -16.07 -22.54
CA GLN A 159 25.78 -17.51 -22.47
C GLN A 159 27.01 -18.41 -22.21
N ASP A 160 28.21 -17.89 -22.43
CA ASP A 160 29.48 -18.55 -22.18
C ASP A 160 30.56 -17.52 -21.82
N THR A 161 31.73 -17.93 -21.32
CA THR A 161 32.81 -16.99 -21.00
C THR A 161 33.42 -16.43 -22.29
N LEU A 162 33.20 -15.15 -22.56
CA LEU A 162 33.63 -14.47 -23.78
C LEU A 162 34.85 -13.59 -23.57
N ARG A 163 35.68 -13.41 -24.60
CA ARG A 163 36.73 -12.38 -24.59
C ARG A 163 36.09 -11.00 -24.67
N ALA A 164 36.51 -10.10 -23.79
CA ALA A 164 36.08 -8.70 -23.76
C ALA A 164 37.26 -7.80 -24.15
N TYR A 165 37.03 -6.93 -25.12
CA TYR A 165 38.02 -5.96 -25.61
C TYR A 165 37.64 -4.55 -25.16
N SER A 166 38.62 -3.72 -24.81
CA SER A 166 38.35 -2.33 -24.44
C SER A 166 37.86 -1.56 -25.67
N GLU A 167 37.01 -0.56 -25.45
CA GLU A 167 36.50 0.29 -26.52
C GLU A 167 37.64 1.04 -27.25
N MET A 168 38.63 1.52 -26.49
CA MET A 168 39.77 2.28 -27.03
C MET A 168 40.70 1.40 -27.85
N ASP A 169 41.06 0.21 -27.34
CA ASP A 169 41.98 -0.71 -28.03
C ASP A 169 41.35 -1.25 -29.32
N TRP A 170 40.03 -1.47 -29.31
CA TRP A 170 39.28 -1.86 -30.50
C TRP A 170 39.29 -0.76 -31.57
N LEU A 171 39.13 0.50 -31.16
CA LEU A 171 39.21 1.65 -32.06
C LEU A 171 40.62 1.81 -32.65
N THR A 172 41.66 1.69 -31.80
CA THR A 172 43.06 1.79 -32.23
C THR A 172 43.41 0.69 -33.24
N ALA A 173 43.03 -0.57 -32.96
CA ALA A 173 43.26 -1.69 -33.89
C ALA A 173 42.59 -1.49 -35.26
N LYS A 174 41.42 -0.84 -35.30
CA LYS A 174 40.72 -0.52 -36.55
C LYS A 174 41.43 0.59 -37.36
N LEU A 175 42.17 1.48 -36.70
CA LEU A 175 42.85 2.62 -37.31
C LEU A 175 44.28 2.31 -37.78
N THR A 176 44.94 1.26 -37.25
CA THR A 176 46.38 1.00 -37.45
C THR A 176 46.72 -0.14 -38.44
N SER A 177 45.83 -0.48 -39.37
CA SER A 177 45.94 -1.53 -40.42
C SER A 177 45.71 -2.99 -39.98
N GLU A 178 45.26 -3.81 -40.94
CA GLU A 178 44.53 -5.09 -40.80
C GLU A 178 45.20 -6.24 -40.00
N SER A 179 46.41 -6.08 -39.50
CA SER A 179 47.18 -7.17 -38.87
C SER A 179 47.24 -7.14 -37.34
N THR A 180 46.72 -6.08 -36.69
CA THR A 180 46.82 -5.95 -35.23
C THR A 180 45.51 -6.34 -34.56
N SER A 181 45.49 -7.45 -33.81
CA SER A 181 44.31 -7.84 -33.03
C SER A 181 44.13 -6.92 -31.81
N PRO A 182 42.90 -6.50 -31.48
CA PRO A 182 42.66 -5.65 -30.31
C PRO A 182 43.07 -6.37 -29.02
N GLN A 183 43.62 -5.62 -28.07
CA GLN A 183 44.04 -6.19 -26.79
C GLN A 183 42.84 -6.61 -25.94
N ILE A 184 42.98 -7.76 -25.28
CA ILE A 184 41.95 -8.31 -24.40
C ILE A 184 41.99 -7.55 -23.07
N ALA A 185 40.88 -6.90 -22.73
CA ALA A 185 40.71 -6.19 -21.46
C ALA A 185 40.32 -7.16 -20.32
N GLY A 186 39.74 -8.31 -20.65
CA GLY A 186 39.39 -9.37 -19.70
C GLY A 186 38.47 -10.41 -20.34
N HIS A 187 37.86 -11.24 -19.48
CA HIS A 187 36.87 -12.22 -19.90
C HIS A 187 35.52 -11.89 -19.28
N MET A 188 34.51 -11.73 -20.14
CA MET A 188 33.12 -11.53 -19.75
C MET A 188 32.57 -12.89 -19.30
N PRO A 189 32.23 -13.08 -18.02
CA PRO A 189 31.81 -14.39 -17.54
C PRO A 189 30.41 -14.76 -18.03
N LYS A 190 30.16 -16.07 -18.16
CA LYS A 190 28.82 -16.61 -18.36
C LYS A 190 27.87 -16.09 -17.27
N GLY A 191 26.69 -15.63 -17.67
CA GLY A 191 25.69 -15.05 -16.77
C GLY A 191 25.83 -13.54 -16.54
N ALA A 192 26.89 -12.89 -17.04
CA ALA A 192 27.01 -11.43 -16.95
C ALA A 192 25.86 -10.73 -17.69
N ARG A 193 25.31 -9.69 -17.06
CA ARG A 193 24.25 -8.84 -17.64
C ARG A 193 24.88 -7.65 -18.36
N VAL A 194 24.49 -7.45 -19.61
CA VAL A 194 25.02 -6.40 -20.46
C VAL A 194 23.90 -5.67 -21.21
N GLU A 195 24.10 -4.39 -21.51
CA GLU A 195 23.21 -3.61 -22.37
C GLU A 195 23.85 -3.40 -23.74
N TRP A 196 23.09 -3.62 -24.82
CA TRP A 196 23.53 -3.52 -26.21
C TRP A 196 22.35 -3.30 -27.15
N ASP A 197 22.39 -2.25 -27.95
CA ASP A 197 21.39 -2.00 -28.99
C ASP A 197 21.86 -2.59 -30.34
N PRO A 198 21.21 -3.65 -30.85
CA PRO A 198 21.57 -4.24 -32.14
C PRO A 198 21.20 -3.36 -33.35
N ALA A 199 20.29 -2.39 -33.19
CA ALA A 199 19.85 -1.49 -34.25
C ALA A 199 20.81 -0.29 -34.45
N ASP A 200 21.57 0.09 -33.42
CA ASP A 200 22.62 1.12 -33.55
C ASP A 200 23.86 0.54 -34.26
N SER A 201 24.09 0.95 -35.51
CA SER A 201 25.24 0.53 -36.30
C SER A 201 26.60 0.85 -35.64
N ASN A 202 26.67 1.87 -34.78
CA ASN A 202 27.90 2.24 -34.08
C ASN A 202 28.29 1.25 -32.97
N LEU A 203 27.30 0.52 -32.45
CA LEU A 203 27.51 -0.52 -31.44
C LEU A 203 27.76 -1.90 -32.05
N ASN A 204 27.93 -1.98 -33.37
CA ASN A 204 28.11 -3.22 -34.12
C ASN A 204 29.43 -3.19 -34.89
N ALA A 205 30.14 -4.32 -34.89
CA ALA A 205 31.33 -4.50 -35.70
C ALA A 205 31.42 -5.94 -36.22
N THR A 206 32.09 -6.12 -37.36
CA THR A 206 32.49 -7.45 -37.84
C THR A 206 34.00 -7.56 -37.66
N GLY A 207 34.44 -8.53 -36.86
CA GLY A 207 35.88 -8.77 -36.67
C GLY A 207 36.50 -9.46 -37.88
N ASN A 208 37.83 -9.46 -37.97
CA ASN A 208 38.58 -10.10 -39.07
C ASN A 208 38.29 -11.62 -39.18
N ASN A 209 37.85 -12.24 -38.08
CA ASN A 209 37.40 -13.63 -38.03
C ASN A 209 35.96 -13.85 -38.55
N LYS A 210 35.35 -12.84 -39.20
CA LYS A 210 33.98 -12.83 -39.72
C LYS A 210 32.89 -13.02 -38.65
N ARG A 211 33.22 -12.86 -37.36
CA ARG A 211 32.26 -12.90 -36.25
C ARG A 211 31.65 -11.52 -36.02
N LYS A 212 30.41 -11.49 -35.56
CA LYS A 212 29.72 -10.25 -35.15
C LYS A 212 30.06 -9.92 -33.71
N TYR A 213 30.52 -8.69 -33.50
CA TYR A 213 30.81 -8.13 -32.19
C TYR A 213 29.84 -6.98 -31.89
N GLY A 214 29.45 -6.88 -30.62
CA GLY A 214 28.65 -5.79 -30.08
C GLY A 214 29.44 -5.03 -29.02
N LEU A 215 29.33 -3.70 -29.01
CA LEU A 215 29.85 -2.86 -27.93
C LEU A 215 28.80 -2.83 -26.82
N VAL A 216 29.04 -3.62 -25.77
CA VAL A 216 28.07 -3.84 -24.70
C VAL A 216 28.49 -3.09 -23.43
N ALA A 217 27.53 -2.49 -22.73
CA ALA A 217 27.75 -1.89 -21.42
C ALA A 217 27.56 -2.96 -20.33
N LEU A 218 28.58 -3.24 -19.53
CA LEU A 218 28.49 -4.21 -18.44
C LEU A 218 27.62 -3.65 -17.31
N LYS A 219 26.51 -4.32 -16.98
CA LYS A 219 25.59 -3.88 -15.93
C LYS A 219 25.78 -4.62 -14.62
N GLY A 220 26.10 -5.91 -14.67
CA GLY A 220 26.29 -6.72 -13.48
C GLY A 220 27.03 -8.02 -13.78
N LEU A 221 27.77 -8.49 -12.77
CA LEU A 221 28.50 -9.76 -12.79
C LEU A 221 27.75 -10.79 -11.93
N PRO A 222 27.89 -12.10 -12.21
CA PRO A 222 27.38 -13.14 -11.33
C PRO A 222 28.10 -13.12 -9.95
N GLU A 223 27.39 -13.54 -8.90
CA GLU A 223 27.99 -13.72 -7.57
C GLU A 223 29.17 -14.72 -7.61
N ASP A 224 30.14 -14.55 -6.69
CA ASP A 224 31.36 -15.34 -6.57
C ASP A 224 32.30 -15.38 -7.80
N THR A 225 32.08 -14.51 -8.78
CA THR A 225 32.93 -14.40 -9.97
C THR A 225 33.94 -13.27 -9.82
N SER A 226 35.21 -13.60 -9.62
CA SER A 226 36.30 -12.63 -9.76
C SER A 226 36.46 -12.27 -11.24
N SER A 227 36.17 -11.02 -11.60
CA SER A 227 36.40 -10.48 -12.94
C SER A 227 37.23 -9.20 -12.87
N THR A 228 38.11 -9.01 -13.85
CA THR A 228 38.89 -7.78 -14.03
C THR A 228 38.07 -6.67 -14.72
N LEU A 229 36.85 -6.98 -15.18
CA LEU A 229 35.97 -6.05 -15.86
C LEU A 229 35.17 -5.22 -14.84
N THR A 230 34.96 -3.94 -15.14
CA THR A 230 34.29 -2.99 -14.26
C THR A 230 32.83 -2.78 -14.70
N PRO A 231 31.83 -3.05 -13.84
CA PRO A 231 30.45 -2.64 -14.11
C PRO A 231 30.34 -1.14 -14.41
N GLY A 232 29.47 -0.76 -15.35
CA GLY A 232 29.33 0.59 -15.87
C GLY A 232 30.25 0.93 -17.06
N LYS A 233 31.27 0.11 -17.35
CA LYS A 233 32.12 0.29 -18.55
C LYS A 233 31.60 -0.48 -19.76
N ARG A 234 32.03 -0.05 -20.95
CA ARG A 234 31.71 -0.70 -22.23
C ARG A 234 32.85 -1.57 -22.74
N TYR A 235 32.49 -2.69 -23.36
CA TYR A 235 33.41 -3.67 -23.89
C TYR A 235 32.88 -4.25 -25.21
N TRP A 236 33.77 -4.53 -26.16
CA TRP A 236 33.41 -5.33 -27.32
C TRP A 236 33.43 -6.81 -26.96
N VAL A 237 32.32 -7.51 -27.24
CA VAL A 237 32.20 -8.97 -27.08
C VAL A 237 31.53 -9.58 -28.31
N VAL A 238 31.70 -10.87 -28.51
CA VAL A 238 31.05 -11.60 -29.60
C VAL A 238 29.56 -11.80 -29.29
N VAL A 239 28.68 -11.49 -30.24
CA VAL A 239 27.21 -11.45 -30.02
C VAL A 239 26.41 -12.34 -30.97
N ASP A 240 27.06 -12.96 -31.97
CA ASP A 240 26.44 -13.94 -32.87
C ASP A 240 26.32 -15.34 -32.25
N ASN A 241 25.69 -16.27 -32.97
CA ASN A 241 25.62 -17.70 -32.64
C ASN A 241 25.15 -18.00 -31.20
N ASN A 242 24.16 -17.24 -30.71
CA ASN A 242 23.59 -17.36 -29.36
C ASN A 242 24.61 -17.17 -28.22
N ASN A 243 25.73 -16.47 -28.45
CA ASN A 243 26.66 -16.09 -27.38
C ASN A 243 26.03 -15.14 -26.35
N ILE A 244 24.96 -14.45 -26.75
CA ILE A 244 24.09 -13.68 -25.88
C ILE A 244 22.63 -14.07 -26.13
N LYS A 245 21.80 -13.88 -25.11
CA LYS A 245 20.33 -13.95 -25.21
C LYS A 245 19.73 -12.73 -24.55
N SER A 246 18.55 -12.31 -24.99
CA SER A 246 17.80 -11.25 -24.32
C SER A 246 17.75 -11.54 -22.82
N ALA A 247 18.07 -10.54 -22.02
CA ALA A 247 17.91 -10.66 -20.60
C ALA A 247 16.43 -10.82 -20.31
N PRO A 248 16.05 -11.60 -19.28
CA PRO A 248 14.76 -11.41 -18.65
C PRO A 248 14.54 -9.92 -18.42
N GLY A 249 13.33 -9.40 -18.69
CA GLY A 249 12.87 -8.19 -18.02
C GLY A 249 13.24 -8.26 -16.55
N ALA A 250 13.61 -7.12 -15.94
CA ALA A 250 14.05 -7.13 -14.55
C ALA A 250 12.99 -7.77 -13.63
N GLY A 251 11.71 -7.70 -14.04
CA GLY A 251 10.60 -8.30 -13.34
C GLY A 251 10.42 -7.72 -11.94
N PRO A 252 9.46 -8.22 -11.17
CA PRO A 252 9.40 -7.92 -9.75
C PRO A 252 10.63 -8.48 -9.02
N GLY A 253 11.05 -7.79 -7.95
CA GLY A 253 12.33 -8.06 -7.28
C GLY A 253 12.51 -9.49 -6.77
N TRP A 254 11.42 -10.15 -6.37
CA TRP A 254 11.42 -11.52 -5.89
C TRP A 254 11.81 -12.56 -6.96
N TRP A 255 11.72 -12.24 -8.26
CA TRP A 255 12.21 -13.11 -9.34
C TRP A 255 13.72 -13.33 -9.27
N ARG A 256 14.48 -12.43 -8.64
CA ARG A 256 15.94 -12.61 -8.48
C ARG A 256 16.29 -13.90 -7.75
N GLN A 257 15.41 -14.38 -6.86
CA GLN A 257 15.58 -15.65 -6.15
C GLN A 257 15.40 -16.88 -7.04
N LEU A 258 14.91 -16.70 -8.27
CA LEU A 258 14.56 -17.77 -9.23
C LEU A 258 15.32 -17.67 -10.56
N LEU A 259 16.07 -16.57 -10.75
CA LEU A 259 16.85 -16.31 -11.95
C LEU A 259 18.33 -16.65 -11.68
N PRO A 260 19.09 -17.14 -12.67
CA PRO A 260 20.51 -17.44 -12.50
C PRO A 260 21.28 -16.27 -11.86
N PRO A 261 22.14 -16.53 -10.84
CA PRO A 261 22.69 -17.83 -10.43
C PRO A 261 21.90 -18.60 -9.37
N ALA A 262 20.61 -18.29 -9.13
CA ALA A 262 19.79 -18.97 -8.14
C ALA A 262 19.83 -20.51 -8.25
N LYS A 263 19.83 -21.19 -7.10
CA LYS A 263 19.79 -22.66 -7.03
C LYS A 263 18.48 -23.22 -7.58
N GLU A 264 17.39 -22.51 -7.35
CA GLU A 264 16.07 -22.85 -7.89
C GLU A 264 15.85 -22.12 -9.21
N VAL A 265 15.37 -22.85 -10.22
CA VAL A 265 15.07 -22.31 -11.54
C VAL A 265 13.60 -21.97 -11.60
N MET A 266 13.28 -20.77 -12.09
CA MET A 266 11.91 -20.34 -12.37
C MET A 266 11.14 -21.41 -13.17
N VAL A 267 10.01 -21.86 -12.62
CA VAL A 267 9.10 -22.80 -13.28
C VAL A 267 7.92 -22.01 -13.85
N PHE A 268 7.71 -22.14 -15.16
CA PHE A 268 6.62 -21.46 -15.86
C PHE A 268 5.34 -22.29 -15.90
N ASP A 269 4.20 -21.59 -16.00
CA ASP A 269 2.88 -22.11 -16.35
C ASP A 269 2.32 -23.16 -15.37
N LYS A 270 2.89 -23.23 -14.17
CA LYS A 270 2.49 -24.14 -13.10
C LYS A 270 2.46 -23.43 -11.76
N THR A 271 1.58 -23.88 -10.89
CA THR A 271 1.60 -23.51 -9.48
C THR A 271 2.84 -24.12 -8.83
N VAL A 272 3.62 -23.29 -8.16
CA VAL A 272 4.82 -23.67 -7.41
C VAL A 272 4.55 -23.43 -5.94
N SER A 273 4.64 -24.49 -5.14
CA SER A 273 4.62 -24.44 -3.69
C SER A 273 6.07 -24.37 -3.20
N LEU A 274 6.45 -23.29 -2.50
CA LEU A 274 7.83 -23.11 -2.03
C LEU A 274 8.05 -23.87 -0.72
N SER A 275 9.04 -24.76 -0.71
CA SER A 275 9.53 -25.39 0.53
C SER A 275 10.38 -24.46 1.38
N SER A 276 10.95 -23.43 0.76
CA SER A 276 11.72 -22.38 1.42
C SER A 276 11.18 -21.03 0.96
N PRO A 277 10.27 -20.41 1.75
CA PRO A 277 9.66 -19.14 1.39
C PRO A 277 10.67 -18.01 1.19
N PHE A 278 10.32 -17.01 0.38
CA PHE A 278 11.16 -15.83 0.17
C PHE A 278 10.64 -14.66 1.00
N SER A 279 11.48 -14.05 1.81
CA SER A 279 11.12 -12.81 2.51
C SER A 279 10.79 -11.70 1.51
N ILE A 280 9.74 -10.94 1.81
CA ILE A 280 9.29 -9.79 1.02
C ILE A 280 8.78 -8.70 1.96
N GLU A 281 9.17 -7.46 1.70
CA GLU A 281 8.81 -6.33 2.56
C GLU A 281 7.60 -5.57 2.02
N ALA A 282 6.87 -4.90 2.91
CA ALA A 282 5.77 -4.02 2.54
C ALA A 282 6.28 -2.86 1.67
N GLY A 283 5.72 -2.76 0.46
CA GLY A 283 6.13 -1.82 -0.57
C GLY A 283 6.96 -2.45 -1.69
N ASP A 284 7.47 -3.67 -1.51
CA ASP A 284 8.23 -4.35 -2.55
C ASP A 284 7.35 -4.66 -3.78
N PRO A 285 7.90 -4.52 -5.01
CA PRO A 285 7.19 -4.90 -6.23
C PRO A 285 6.79 -6.38 -6.24
N ILE A 286 5.49 -6.65 -6.32
CA ILE A 286 4.91 -7.98 -6.53
C ILE A 286 4.82 -8.30 -8.02
N GLY A 287 4.45 -7.30 -8.83
CA GLY A 287 4.26 -7.41 -10.28
C GLY A 287 3.50 -6.20 -10.84
N HIS A 288 2.99 -6.30 -12.05
CA HIS A 288 2.13 -5.30 -12.70
C HIS A 288 0.77 -5.93 -13.03
N MET A 289 -0.24 -5.11 -13.31
CA MET A 289 -1.53 -5.61 -13.79
C MET A 289 -1.36 -6.29 -15.14
N GLY A 290 -1.90 -7.50 -15.28
CA GLY A 290 -1.91 -8.23 -16.55
C GLY A 290 -3.14 -7.91 -17.38
N TYR A 291 -3.00 -8.05 -18.69
CA TYR A 291 -4.12 -7.96 -19.63
C TYR A 291 -5.12 -9.10 -19.43
N TYR A 292 -6.40 -8.76 -19.58
CA TYR A 292 -7.54 -9.64 -19.31
C TYR A 292 -8.71 -9.29 -20.24
N GLN A 293 -9.24 -10.29 -20.94
CA GLN A 293 -10.44 -10.18 -21.76
C GLN A 293 -11.60 -10.95 -21.08
N ALA A 294 -12.54 -10.20 -20.52
CA ALA A 294 -13.76 -10.75 -19.94
C ALA A 294 -14.78 -11.03 -21.05
N PRO A 295 -15.39 -12.23 -21.13
CA PRO A 295 -16.41 -12.52 -22.13
C PRO A 295 -17.65 -11.63 -21.93
N LYS A 296 -18.33 -11.32 -23.03
CA LYS A 296 -19.69 -10.76 -23.06
C LYS A 296 -20.41 -11.31 -24.28
N ASP A 297 -21.74 -11.16 -24.33
CA ASP A 297 -22.51 -11.53 -25.51
C ASP A 297 -22.00 -10.76 -26.75
N GLY A 298 -21.66 -11.50 -27.80
CA GLY A 298 -21.12 -11.01 -29.06
C GLY A 298 -19.66 -10.55 -29.01
N GLY A 299 -18.91 -10.74 -27.92
CA GLY A 299 -17.51 -10.31 -27.86
C GLY A 299 -16.86 -10.37 -26.48
N TYR A 300 -16.05 -9.36 -26.16
CA TYR A 300 -15.39 -9.23 -24.86
C TYR A 300 -15.27 -7.77 -24.39
N GLU A 301 -14.89 -7.60 -23.13
CA GLU A 301 -14.39 -6.36 -22.55
C GLU A 301 -12.93 -6.57 -22.11
N ALA A 302 -12.03 -5.76 -22.67
CA ALA A 302 -10.61 -5.83 -22.36
C ALA A 302 -10.21 -4.83 -21.29
N ARG A 303 -9.28 -5.22 -20.42
CA ARG A 303 -8.70 -4.39 -19.36
C ARG A 303 -7.37 -4.96 -18.90
N TYR A 304 -6.51 -4.11 -18.35
CA TYR A 304 -5.48 -4.57 -17.42
C TYR A 304 -6.06 -4.56 -16.01
N GLN A 305 -5.86 -5.66 -15.28
CA GLN A 305 -6.34 -5.80 -13.91
C GLN A 305 -5.37 -6.59 -13.02
N VAL A 306 -5.51 -6.39 -11.72
CA VAL A 306 -5.06 -7.33 -10.68
C VAL A 306 -6.25 -7.64 -9.78
N HIS A 307 -6.37 -8.88 -9.35
CA HIS A 307 -7.32 -9.29 -8.32
C HIS A 307 -6.56 -9.55 -7.02
N ILE A 308 -6.97 -8.90 -5.92
CA ILE A 308 -6.30 -9.00 -4.62
C ILE A 308 -7.27 -9.55 -3.58
N GLU A 309 -6.91 -10.65 -2.94
CA GLU A 309 -7.63 -11.19 -1.77
C GLU A 309 -6.77 -11.09 -0.51
N CYS A 310 -7.43 -10.91 0.63
CA CYS A 310 -6.82 -11.08 1.95
C CYS A 310 -7.58 -12.18 2.70
N THR A 311 -6.89 -13.26 3.04
CA THR A 311 -7.52 -14.46 3.61
C THR A 311 -6.79 -14.98 4.84
N SER A 312 -7.47 -15.78 5.67
CA SER A 312 -6.88 -16.44 6.83
C SER A 312 -7.44 -17.85 7.03
N MET A 313 -6.56 -18.78 7.38
CA MET A 313 -6.87 -20.13 7.87
C MET A 313 -6.87 -20.21 9.40
N ASP A 314 -6.57 -19.10 10.08
CA ASP A 314 -6.27 -19.09 11.50
C ASP A 314 -7.56 -19.10 12.33
N ASP A 315 -7.73 -20.13 13.15
CA ASP A 315 -8.88 -20.24 14.06
C ASP A 315 -8.84 -19.21 15.19
N ASN A 316 -7.70 -18.52 15.41
CA ASN A 316 -7.60 -17.43 16.38
C ASN A 316 -8.23 -16.11 15.87
N LEU A 317 -8.67 -16.02 14.62
CA LEU A 317 -9.14 -14.77 14.00
C LEU A 317 -10.20 -14.05 14.85
N GLU A 318 -11.24 -14.72 15.30
CA GLU A 318 -12.29 -14.07 16.09
C GLU A 318 -11.76 -13.50 17.40
N LYS A 319 -10.85 -14.22 18.06
CA LYS A 319 -10.23 -13.76 19.30
C LYS A 319 -9.29 -12.58 19.03
N PHE A 320 -8.51 -12.63 17.94
CA PHE A 320 -7.64 -11.53 17.51
C PHE A 320 -8.42 -10.21 17.37
N LEU A 321 -9.61 -10.24 16.76
CA LEU A 321 -10.45 -9.04 16.57
C LEU A 321 -10.85 -8.36 17.89
N THR A 322 -10.89 -9.10 19.00
CA THR A 322 -11.28 -8.57 20.32
C THR A 322 -10.14 -7.88 21.07
N ASN A 323 -8.92 -7.89 20.53
CA ASN A 323 -7.73 -7.35 21.19
C ASN A 323 -7.56 -7.87 22.63
N PRO A 324 -7.34 -9.18 22.82
CA PRO A 324 -7.45 -9.83 24.14
C PRO A 324 -6.44 -9.31 25.18
N GLU A 325 -5.35 -8.70 24.72
CA GLU A 325 -4.32 -8.08 25.58
C GLU A 325 -4.49 -6.57 25.75
N ARG A 326 -5.55 -5.99 25.18
CA ARG A 326 -5.85 -4.54 25.23
C ARG A 326 -4.68 -3.68 24.75
N VAL A 327 -4.03 -4.14 23.68
CA VAL A 327 -2.89 -3.44 23.09
C VAL A 327 -3.36 -2.05 22.66
N GLY A 328 -2.58 -1.03 23.01
CA GLY A 328 -2.91 0.36 22.69
C GLY A 328 -3.97 1.03 23.58
N GLU A 329 -4.46 0.39 24.65
CA GLU A 329 -5.44 0.97 25.60
C GLU A 329 -4.96 2.31 26.19
N LYS A 330 -3.65 2.47 26.39
CA LYS A 330 -3.05 3.73 26.87
C LYS A 330 -3.00 4.85 25.83
N ASN A 331 -3.19 4.53 24.54
CA ASN A 331 -3.14 5.45 23.41
C ASN A 331 -4.36 5.23 22.50
N PRO A 332 -5.59 5.43 23.01
CA PRO A 332 -6.79 5.20 22.21
C PRO A 332 -6.85 6.20 21.04
N LEU A 333 -7.43 5.74 19.93
CA LEU A 333 -7.63 6.55 18.73
C LEU A 333 -9.11 6.83 18.47
N TRP A 334 -10.01 6.08 19.10
CA TRP A 334 -11.43 6.12 18.80
C TRP A 334 -12.26 6.24 20.07
N LEU A 335 -13.39 6.93 19.93
CA LEU A 335 -14.43 7.04 20.93
C LEU A 335 -15.65 6.27 20.43
N LYS A 336 -16.10 5.27 21.18
CA LYS A 336 -17.31 4.50 20.89
C LYS A 336 -18.38 4.81 21.93
N TYR A 337 -19.61 5.03 21.49
CA TYR A 337 -20.76 5.15 22.36
C TYR A 337 -21.89 4.24 21.87
N ALA A 338 -22.73 3.82 22.80
CA ALA A 338 -23.93 3.02 22.56
C ALA A 338 -25.21 3.85 22.78
N PRO A 339 -26.40 3.39 22.33
CA PRO A 339 -27.68 4.00 22.69
C PRO A 339 -27.90 3.99 24.21
N GLY A 340 -28.63 4.97 24.72
CA GLY A 340 -28.98 5.08 26.14
C GLY A 340 -27.96 5.85 27.00
N LEU A 341 -26.86 6.35 26.42
CA LEU A 341 -25.86 7.14 27.13
C LEU A 341 -26.40 8.54 27.45
N ALA A 342 -26.28 8.95 28.72
CA ALA A 342 -26.74 10.24 29.18
C ALA A 342 -25.98 11.40 28.51
N LEU A 343 -26.74 12.35 27.94
CA LEU A 343 -26.20 13.52 27.29
C LEU A 343 -26.18 14.73 28.22
N TYR A 344 -25.32 15.70 27.89
CA TYR A 344 -25.16 16.96 28.60
C TYR A 344 -25.24 18.11 27.61
N LYS A 345 -25.76 19.25 28.08
CA LYS A 345 -25.80 20.51 27.34
C LYS A 345 -24.92 21.54 28.03
N LYS A 346 -24.26 22.36 27.21
CA LYS A 346 -23.45 23.48 27.66
C LYS A 346 -24.30 24.73 27.72
N ASP A 347 -24.29 25.40 28.87
CA ASP A 347 -24.75 26.78 28.97
C ASP A 347 -23.64 27.72 28.47
N ILE A 348 -23.90 28.43 27.37
CA ILE A 348 -22.88 29.24 26.69
C ILE A 348 -22.46 30.46 27.54
N ALA A 349 -23.39 31.04 28.30
CA ALA A 349 -23.14 32.25 29.08
C ALA A 349 -22.24 31.96 30.29
N THR A 350 -22.55 30.90 31.03
CA THR A 350 -21.83 30.50 32.24
C THR A 350 -20.67 29.55 31.95
N GLY A 351 -20.70 28.83 30.83
CA GLY A 351 -19.72 27.78 30.52
C GLY A 351 -19.85 26.55 31.42
N THR A 352 -21.04 26.31 31.98
CA THR A 352 -21.34 25.14 32.82
C THR A 352 -22.13 24.09 32.05
N PHE A 353 -22.03 22.83 32.48
CA PHE A 353 -22.69 21.69 31.86
C PHE A 353 -23.79 21.14 32.77
N THR A 354 -24.95 20.87 32.19
CA THR A 354 -26.06 20.24 32.90
C THR A 354 -26.51 19.00 32.16
N LYS A 355 -26.95 17.99 32.91
CA LYS A 355 -27.49 16.76 32.36
C LYS A 355 -28.73 17.09 31.51
N ASP A 356 -28.73 16.60 30.28
CA ASP A 356 -29.87 16.68 29.36
C ASP A 356 -30.87 15.57 29.71
N THR A 357 -32.14 15.80 29.39
CA THR A 357 -33.18 14.77 29.42
C THR A 357 -33.01 13.73 28.31
N ARG A 358 -32.27 14.09 27.25
CA ARG A 358 -31.97 13.20 26.11
C ARG A 358 -30.88 12.20 26.46
N VAL A 359 -30.93 11.06 25.80
CA VAL A 359 -29.87 10.05 25.74
C VAL A 359 -29.47 9.83 24.29
N THR A 360 -28.28 9.27 24.06
CA THR A 360 -27.90 8.80 22.72
C THR A 360 -28.95 7.81 22.21
N THR A 361 -29.29 7.90 20.93
CA THR A 361 -30.32 7.02 20.33
C THR A 361 -29.73 5.89 19.49
N ARG A 362 -28.40 5.90 19.31
CA ARG A 362 -27.66 5.01 18.41
C ARG A 362 -26.26 4.72 18.93
N SER A 363 -25.64 3.72 18.32
CA SER A 363 -24.19 3.52 18.43
C SER A 363 -23.45 4.48 17.51
N GLY A 364 -22.23 4.87 17.90
CA GLY A 364 -21.34 5.63 17.03
C GLY A 364 -19.88 5.44 17.40
N ILE A 365 -19.01 5.58 16.40
CA ILE A 365 -17.56 5.51 16.53
C ILE A 365 -16.99 6.79 15.91
N LEU A 366 -16.22 7.54 16.69
CA LEU A 366 -15.62 8.81 16.27
C LEU A 366 -14.11 8.76 16.42
N PRO A 367 -13.32 9.24 15.44
CA PRO A 367 -11.90 9.46 15.65
C PRO A 367 -11.71 10.49 16.77
N LEU A 368 -10.92 10.16 17.79
CA LEU A 368 -10.66 11.06 18.92
C LEU A 368 -10.02 12.38 18.48
N SER A 369 -9.22 12.36 17.40
CA SER A 369 -8.64 13.55 16.79
C SER A 369 -9.67 14.56 16.29
N GLN A 370 -10.92 14.14 16.07
CA GLN A 370 -12.03 14.98 15.64
C GLN A 370 -13.01 15.33 16.78
N VAL A 371 -12.84 14.73 17.96
CA VAL A 371 -13.70 14.96 19.13
C VAL A 371 -13.16 16.15 19.93
N GLN A 372 -13.94 17.22 20.00
CA GLN A 372 -13.59 18.39 20.82
C GLN A 372 -13.78 18.08 22.30
N THR A 373 -12.84 18.53 23.13
CA THR A 373 -12.91 18.45 24.59
C THR A 373 -13.12 19.84 25.17
N GLU A 374 -14.06 19.97 26.09
CA GLU A 374 -14.36 21.22 26.80
C GLU A 374 -14.47 20.97 28.30
N ALA A 375 -14.01 21.92 29.12
CA ALA A 375 -14.08 21.82 30.58
C ALA A 375 -15.17 22.73 31.14
N ASP A 376 -15.93 22.21 32.11
CA ASP A 376 -16.85 22.99 32.91
C ASP A 376 -16.08 24.06 33.70
N LYS A 377 -16.51 25.33 33.60
CA LYS A 377 -15.81 26.44 34.26
C LYS A 377 -15.85 26.39 35.79
N SER A 378 -16.85 25.73 36.36
CA SER A 378 -17.07 25.62 37.80
C SER A 378 -16.44 24.35 38.39
N THR A 379 -16.72 23.19 37.81
CA THR A 379 -16.27 21.89 38.36
C THR A 379 -14.96 21.39 37.77
N ARG A 380 -14.50 21.99 36.66
CA ARG A 380 -13.36 21.53 35.86
C ARG A 380 -13.53 20.13 35.25
N GLN A 381 -14.72 19.54 35.33
CA GLN A 381 -15.04 18.29 34.65
C GLN A 381 -14.92 18.49 33.14
N GLU A 382 -14.21 17.59 32.46
CA GLU A 382 -14.08 17.60 31.01
C GLU A 382 -15.23 16.83 30.34
N TYR A 383 -15.63 17.29 29.17
CA TYR A 383 -16.68 16.72 28.34
C TYR A 383 -16.22 16.59 26.89
N TRP A 384 -16.61 15.49 26.26
CA TRP A 384 -16.45 15.27 24.83
C TRP A 384 -17.68 15.73 24.07
N GLN A 385 -17.49 16.47 22.98
CA GLN A 385 -18.56 16.87 22.08
C GLN A 385 -18.92 15.74 21.11
N LEU A 386 -20.12 15.19 21.22
CA LEU A 386 -20.70 14.26 20.26
C LEU A 386 -21.48 15.04 19.20
N ARG A 387 -20.81 15.45 18.12
CA ARG A 387 -21.43 16.19 17.02
C ARG A 387 -22.67 15.50 16.42
N PRO A 388 -22.69 14.16 16.20
CA PRO A 388 -23.87 13.50 15.67
C PRO A 388 -25.11 13.59 16.57
N GLU A 389 -24.93 13.79 17.87
CA GLU A 389 -26.01 13.93 18.86
C GLU A 389 -26.28 15.40 19.21
N ASN A 390 -25.45 16.32 18.68
CA ASN A 390 -25.41 17.74 19.04
C ASN A 390 -25.43 17.94 20.57
N ALA A 391 -24.57 17.21 21.27
CA ALA A 391 -24.55 17.14 22.73
C ALA A 391 -23.16 16.77 23.26
N TYR A 392 -23.04 16.69 24.59
CA TYR A 392 -21.80 16.39 25.28
C TYR A 392 -21.93 15.15 26.17
N VAL A 393 -20.80 14.50 26.43
CA VAL A 393 -20.70 13.37 27.38
C VAL A 393 -19.49 13.55 28.28
N PRO A 394 -19.60 13.18 29.57
CA PRO A 394 -18.51 13.37 30.52
C PRO A 394 -17.33 12.46 30.21
N LYS A 395 -16.11 13.02 30.30
CA LYS A 395 -14.87 12.28 30.16
C LYS A 395 -14.52 11.55 31.47
N GLY A 396 -13.88 10.39 31.35
CA GLY A 396 -13.42 9.59 32.49
C GLY A 396 -14.48 8.66 33.09
N GLN A 397 -15.60 8.47 32.39
CA GLN A 397 -16.59 7.44 32.71
C GLN A 397 -16.31 6.15 31.94
N ALA A 398 -16.96 5.05 32.34
CA ALA A 398 -16.87 3.77 31.63
C ALA A 398 -17.45 3.85 30.20
N GLU A 399 -18.46 4.69 30.01
CA GLU A 399 -19.02 5.05 28.71
C GLU A 399 -18.95 6.56 28.53
N PRO A 400 -18.65 7.07 27.33
CA PRO A 400 -18.31 6.33 26.10
C PRO A 400 -16.95 5.61 26.20
N GLN A 401 -16.84 4.45 25.56
CA GLN A 401 -15.63 3.62 25.52
C GLN A 401 -14.52 4.26 24.67
N LEU A 402 -13.28 4.13 25.15
CA LEU A 402 -12.09 4.46 24.38
C LEU A 402 -11.56 3.18 23.74
N LEU A 403 -11.30 3.23 22.44
CA LEU A 403 -10.78 2.09 21.68
C LEU A 403 -9.42 2.44 21.05
N SER A 404 -8.51 1.49 21.08
CA SER A 404 -7.28 1.48 20.31
C SER A 404 -7.55 1.11 18.85
N GLN A 405 -6.51 1.18 18.01
CA GLN A 405 -6.60 0.73 16.62
C GLN A 405 -6.78 -0.80 16.49
N TYR A 406 -6.40 -1.57 17.51
CA TYR A 406 -6.42 -3.03 17.48
C TYR A 406 -7.75 -3.62 17.97
N ASP A 407 -8.63 -2.81 18.56
CA ASP A 407 -9.98 -3.22 19.01
C ASP A 407 -10.94 -3.39 17.81
N LEU A 408 -10.58 -4.22 16.82
CA LEU A 408 -11.27 -4.32 15.53
C LEU A 408 -12.76 -4.67 15.69
N ALA A 409 -13.12 -5.58 16.59
CA ALA A 409 -14.51 -5.88 16.92
C ALA A 409 -15.24 -4.65 17.50
N GLY A 410 -14.54 -3.88 18.33
CA GLY A 410 -15.01 -2.58 18.82
C GLY A 410 -15.27 -1.58 17.69
N LEU A 411 -14.40 -1.57 16.68
CA LEU A 411 -14.43 -0.71 15.49
C LEU A 411 -15.43 -1.17 14.39
N GLY A 412 -16.17 -2.26 14.66
CA GLY A 412 -17.26 -2.74 13.81
C GLY A 412 -16.89 -3.89 12.87
N PHE A 413 -15.68 -4.47 12.99
CA PHE A 413 -15.39 -5.75 12.33
C PHE A 413 -16.22 -6.86 12.96
N ARG A 414 -16.83 -7.69 12.12
CA ARG A 414 -17.62 -8.86 12.55
C ARG A 414 -17.33 -10.05 11.67
N THR A 415 -17.57 -11.25 12.19
CA THR A 415 -17.48 -12.49 11.43
C THR A 415 -18.86 -13.00 11.02
N GLU A 416 -18.92 -13.59 9.84
CA GLU A 416 -20.06 -14.39 9.38
C GLU A 416 -19.54 -15.69 8.76
N THR A 417 -20.25 -16.80 8.97
CA THR A 417 -19.94 -18.07 8.32
C THR A 417 -20.97 -18.35 7.24
N ALA A 418 -20.50 -18.69 6.05
CA ALA A 418 -21.33 -19.00 4.90
C ALA A 418 -21.06 -20.44 4.43
N GLU A 419 -22.13 -21.24 4.35
CA GLU A 419 -22.13 -22.58 3.79
C GLU A 419 -23.05 -22.63 2.55
N PRO A 420 -22.62 -22.04 1.43
CA PRO A 420 -23.46 -21.93 0.26
C PRO A 420 -23.60 -23.26 -0.48
N ALA A 421 -24.77 -23.47 -1.10
CA ALA A 421 -24.97 -24.55 -2.06
C ALA A 421 -24.34 -24.25 -3.44
N SER A 422 -24.06 -22.97 -3.74
CA SER A 422 -23.53 -22.48 -5.00
C SER A 422 -22.74 -21.17 -4.78
N PHE A 423 -21.73 -20.91 -5.62
CA PHE A 423 -21.06 -19.60 -5.63
C PHE A 423 -21.94 -18.47 -6.19
N ASP A 424 -23.04 -18.78 -6.87
CA ASP A 424 -23.99 -17.82 -7.40
C ASP A 424 -25.07 -17.49 -6.34
N TYR A 425 -25.00 -16.29 -5.76
CA TYR A 425 -25.94 -15.81 -4.76
C TYR A 425 -27.11 -15.04 -5.37
N LEU A 426 -26.99 -14.55 -6.61
CA LEU A 426 -28.02 -13.75 -7.27
C LEU A 426 -28.37 -14.32 -8.66
N ASP A 427 -28.80 -15.58 -8.69
CA ASP A 427 -29.11 -16.36 -9.90
C ASP A 427 -30.32 -15.85 -10.73
N GLY A 428 -31.07 -14.87 -10.20
CA GLY A 428 -32.24 -14.26 -10.82
C GLY A 428 -33.50 -15.13 -10.79
N LYS A 429 -33.45 -16.30 -10.15
CA LYS A 429 -34.54 -17.30 -10.09
C LYS A 429 -35.02 -17.49 -8.65
N ASN A 430 -34.12 -17.65 -7.70
CA ASN A 430 -34.43 -17.95 -6.30
C ASN A 430 -34.13 -16.74 -5.41
N GLN A 431 -34.99 -16.45 -4.43
CA GLN A 431 -34.71 -15.38 -3.46
C GLN A 431 -33.39 -15.66 -2.72
N PRO A 432 -32.51 -14.65 -2.56
CA PRO A 432 -31.20 -14.83 -1.96
C PRO A 432 -31.30 -14.94 -0.42
N VAL A 433 -31.49 -16.17 0.06
CA VAL A 433 -31.62 -16.50 1.48
C VAL A 433 -30.26 -16.67 2.19
N GLY A 434 -30.29 -16.99 3.50
CA GLY A 434 -29.10 -17.33 4.27
C GLY A 434 -28.11 -16.16 4.38
N PHE A 435 -26.86 -16.40 4.01
CA PHE A 435 -25.78 -15.42 4.10
C PHE A 435 -26.12 -14.08 3.42
N PHE A 436 -26.65 -14.10 2.19
CA PHE A 436 -26.98 -12.86 1.49
C PHE A 436 -28.07 -12.05 2.22
N ARG A 437 -29.13 -12.73 2.70
CA ARG A 437 -30.17 -12.10 3.52
C ARG A 437 -29.58 -11.44 4.77
N ASN A 438 -28.62 -12.11 5.43
CA ASN A 438 -27.97 -11.56 6.62
C ASN A 438 -27.22 -10.27 6.32
N LEU A 439 -26.51 -10.18 5.19
CA LEU A 439 -25.86 -8.95 4.75
C LEU A 439 -26.87 -7.80 4.54
N ILE A 440 -28.01 -8.06 3.89
CA ILE A 440 -29.08 -7.07 3.72
C ILE A 440 -29.67 -6.65 5.08
N ASN A 441 -29.80 -7.59 6.02
CA ASN A 441 -30.26 -7.28 7.37
C ASN A 441 -29.28 -6.37 8.13
N SER A 442 -27.97 -6.62 8.03
CA SER A 442 -26.96 -5.73 8.62
C SER A 442 -27.01 -4.31 8.03
N LEU A 443 -27.28 -4.20 6.72
CA LEU A 443 -27.48 -2.90 6.07
C LEU A 443 -28.79 -2.22 6.53
N TYR A 444 -29.86 -2.99 6.72
CA TYR A 444 -31.11 -2.49 7.30
C TYR A 444 -30.91 -1.92 8.70
N GLU A 445 -30.19 -2.63 9.57
CA GLU A 445 -29.88 -2.19 10.94
C GLU A 445 -29.06 -0.89 10.92
N ALA A 446 -28.03 -0.82 10.06
CA ALA A 446 -27.23 0.39 9.89
C ALA A 446 -28.06 1.57 9.37
N ALA A 447 -28.94 1.35 8.39
CA ALA A 447 -29.83 2.37 7.86
C ALA A 447 -30.91 2.82 8.86
N THR A 448 -31.33 1.93 9.77
CA THR A 448 -32.28 2.25 10.85
C THR A 448 -31.66 3.21 11.87
N GLY A 449 -30.35 3.09 12.12
CA GLY A 449 -29.58 4.01 12.97
C GLY A 449 -29.14 5.32 12.30
N ASP A 450 -29.42 5.50 11.00
CA ASP A 450 -29.02 6.70 10.26
C ASP A 450 -30.02 7.85 10.47
N THR A 451 -29.50 8.99 10.90
CA THR A 451 -30.30 10.18 11.21
C THR A 451 -30.20 11.26 10.13
N ARG A 452 -29.43 11.03 9.05
CA ARG A 452 -29.35 11.99 7.94
C ARG A 452 -30.72 12.07 7.28
N THR A 453 -31.31 13.26 7.22
CA THR A 453 -32.64 13.45 6.62
C THR A 453 -32.68 12.97 5.16
N SER A 454 -31.58 13.12 4.42
CA SER A 454 -31.41 12.60 3.05
C SER A 454 -31.50 11.07 2.96
N HIS A 455 -31.33 10.34 4.06
CA HIS A 455 -31.26 8.89 4.11
C HIS A 455 -32.49 8.24 4.75
N ALA A 456 -33.51 9.04 5.12
CA ALA A 456 -34.70 8.57 5.83
C ALA A 456 -35.46 7.42 5.12
N LEU A 457 -35.40 7.37 3.78
CA LEU A 457 -36.06 6.34 2.97
C LEU A 457 -35.24 5.05 2.82
N VAL A 458 -33.95 5.06 3.15
CA VAL A 458 -33.05 3.93 2.89
C VAL A 458 -33.45 2.69 3.68
N LYS A 459 -33.80 2.85 4.98
CA LYS A 459 -34.27 1.74 5.82
C LYS A 459 -35.52 1.05 5.25
N HIS A 460 -36.44 1.83 4.67
CA HIS A 460 -37.66 1.29 4.08
C HIS A 460 -37.36 0.49 2.81
N ASN A 461 -36.33 0.90 2.06
CA ASN A 461 -35.87 0.12 0.92
C ASN A 461 -35.30 -1.24 1.35
N TYR A 462 -34.43 -1.28 2.37
CA TYR A 462 -33.90 -2.56 2.85
C TYR A 462 -34.98 -3.45 3.48
N GLN A 463 -35.91 -2.88 4.26
CA GLN A 463 -37.05 -3.63 4.79
C GLN A 463 -37.84 -4.31 3.67
N ARG A 464 -38.16 -3.57 2.60
CA ARG A 464 -38.86 -4.11 1.43
C ARG A 464 -38.09 -5.26 0.76
N LEU A 465 -36.75 -5.18 0.69
CA LEU A 465 -35.94 -6.27 0.13
C LEU A 465 -35.94 -7.50 1.03
N LEU A 466 -35.89 -7.32 2.36
CA LEU A 466 -36.03 -8.42 3.33
C LEU A 466 -37.40 -9.08 3.23
N ASP A 467 -38.49 -8.30 3.19
CA ASP A 467 -39.84 -8.81 3.06
C ASP A 467 -40.02 -9.63 1.76
N LYS A 468 -39.38 -9.22 0.66
CA LYS A 468 -39.36 -9.99 -0.60
C LYS A 468 -38.60 -11.32 -0.48
N ILE A 469 -37.46 -11.32 0.21
CA ILE A 469 -36.71 -12.57 0.48
C ILE A 469 -37.57 -13.50 1.32
N ASP A 470 -38.09 -12.99 2.44
CA ASP A 470 -38.78 -13.78 3.46
C ASP A 470 -40.15 -14.29 2.98
N SER A 471 -40.80 -13.58 2.06
CA SER A 471 -42.05 -14.03 1.41
C SER A 471 -41.83 -15.04 0.28
N GLY A 472 -40.60 -15.26 -0.17
CA GLY A 472 -40.31 -16.16 -1.29
C GLY A 472 -40.83 -15.65 -2.64
N SER A 473 -40.92 -14.32 -2.82
CA SER A 473 -41.46 -13.69 -4.04
C SER A 473 -40.77 -14.21 -5.31
N ASP A 474 -41.57 -14.65 -6.28
CA ASP A 474 -41.15 -15.29 -7.54
C ASP A 474 -40.55 -14.32 -8.58
N ARG A 475 -40.48 -13.02 -8.27
CA ARG A 475 -39.78 -12.02 -9.08
C ARG A 475 -38.81 -11.20 -8.24
N TYR A 476 -37.53 -11.29 -8.58
CA TYR A 476 -36.52 -10.36 -8.05
C TYR A 476 -35.50 -9.99 -9.14
N SER A 477 -34.88 -8.83 -8.98
CA SER A 477 -33.84 -8.35 -9.89
C SER A 477 -32.47 -8.49 -9.21
N PRO A 478 -31.55 -9.31 -9.73
CA PRO A 478 -30.18 -9.41 -9.21
C PRO A 478 -29.51 -8.05 -9.05
N MET A 479 -29.68 -7.16 -10.03
CA MET A 479 -29.09 -5.81 -10.03
C MET A 479 -29.67 -4.91 -8.92
N GLU A 480 -30.93 -5.08 -8.54
CA GLU A 480 -31.54 -4.33 -7.43
C GLU A 480 -30.87 -4.70 -6.11
N TYR A 481 -30.69 -5.99 -5.84
CA TYR A 481 -30.07 -6.49 -4.61
C TYR A 481 -28.57 -6.20 -4.58
N TRP A 482 -27.87 -6.35 -5.71
CA TRP A 482 -26.47 -6.01 -5.82
C TRP A 482 -26.21 -4.53 -5.53
N ARG A 483 -27.02 -3.61 -6.10
CA ARG A 483 -26.92 -2.17 -5.80
C ARG A 483 -27.23 -1.84 -4.35
N ALA A 484 -28.17 -2.56 -3.74
CA ALA A 484 -28.49 -2.39 -2.34
C ALA A 484 -27.31 -2.84 -1.44
N LEU A 485 -26.67 -3.96 -1.78
CA LEU A 485 -25.50 -4.46 -1.06
C LEU A 485 -24.32 -3.47 -1.12
N HIS A 486 -24.04 -2.94 -2.32
CA HIS A 486 -22.90 -2.04 -2.57
C HIS A 486 -23.26 -0.55 -2.43
N ASN A 487 -24.11 -0.22 -1.47
CA ASN A 487 -24.45 1.17 -1.19
C ASN A 487 -23.24 1.92 -0.59
N PRO A 488 -22.67 2.95 -1.26
CA PRO A 488 -21.47 3.63 -0.80
C PRO A 488 -21.58 4.24 0.60
N ASP A 489 -22.78 4.69 0.99
CA ASP A 489 -23.05 5.30 2.30
C ASP A 489 -22.94 4.33 3.47
N TYR A 490 -23.04 3.03 3.21
CA TYR A 490 -22.98 1.96 4.21
C TYR A 490 -21.90 0.93 3.90
N ARG A 491 -20.94 1.27 3.02
CA ARG A 491 -19.90 0.33 2.57
C ARG A 491 -19.12 -0.31 3.71
N ASP A 492 -18.89 0.43 4.80
CA ASP A 492 -18.21 -0.06 6.00
C ASP A 492 -18.88 -1.31 6.59
N VAL A 493 -20.22 -1.39 6.51
CA VAL A 493 -20.98 -2.56 7.00
C VAL A 493 -20.52 -3.81 6.27
N ILE A 494 -20.38 -3.75 4.94
CA ILE A 494 -19.97 -4.90 4.12
C ILE A 494 -18.46 -5.12 4.20
N GLN A 495 -17.66 -4.05 4.04
CA GLN A 495 -16.20 -4.14 3.99
C GLN A 495 -15.56 -4.55 5.33
N LYS A 496 -16.25 -4.36 6.46
CA LYS A 496 -15.83 -4.86 7.79
C LYS A 496 -16.44 -6.22 8.14
N THR A 497 -17.24 -6.82 7.26
CA THR A 497 -17.71 -8.20 7.42
C THR A 497 -16.60 -9.14 6.96
N ILE A 498 -16.10 -9.98 7.85
CA ILE A 498 -15.13 -11.03 7.56
C ILE A 498 -15.90 -12.34 7.39
N VAL A 499 -15.76 -12.99 6.24
CA VAL A 499 -16.65 -14.09 5.86
C VAL A 499 -15.86 -15.40 5.80
N LYS A 500 -16.26 -16.41 6.57
CA LYS A 500 -15.77 -17.78 6.39
C LYS A 500 -16.52 -18.38 5.22
N HIS A 501 -15.85 -18.57 4.09
CA HIS A 501 -16.47 -18.96 2.82
C HIS A 501 -15.59 -19.96 2.04
N PRO A 502 -16.18 -20.92 1.32
CA PRO A 502 -15.49 -21.72 0.32
C PRO A 502 -14.68 -20.87 -0.67
N SER A 503 -13.46 -21.23 -1.02
CA SER A 503 -12.66 -20.47 -1.99
C SER A 503 -12.90 -20.97 -3.41
N ASP A 504 -13.25 -20.08 -4.33
CA ASP A 504 -13.38 -20.38 -5.77
C ASP A 504 -12.05 -20.81 -6.41
N TRP A 505 -10.92 -20.44 -5.80
CA TRP A 505 -9.58 -20.91 -6.20
C TRP A 505 -9.27 -22.37 -5.79
N TYR A 506 -10.12 -22.98 -4.96
CA TYR A 506 -9.97 -24.37 -4.50
C TYR A 506 -10.76 -25.36 -5.35
N PHE A 507 -12.02 -25.04 -5.69
CA PHE A 507 -12.93 -25.98 -6.33
C PHE A 507 -12.82 -25.95 -7.86
N LYS A 508 -12.89 -27.14 -8.47
CA LYS A 508 -12.81 -27.37 -9.92
C LYS A 508 -14.21 -27.58 -10.50
N LYS A 509 -14.33 -27.55 -11.83
CA LYS A 509 -15.62 -27.64 -12.53
C LYS A 509 -16.48 -28.87 -12.22
N GLY A 510 -15.88 -29.95 -11.70
CA GLY A 510 -16.58 -31.18 -11.32
C GLY A 510 -17.16 -31.17 -9.90
N ASP A 511 -16.79 -30.18 -9.08
CA ASP A 511 -17.21 -30.12 -7.69
C ASP A 511 -18.67 -29.66 -7.56
N ALA A 512 -19.34 -30.17 -6.51
CA ALA A 512 -20.78 -29.98 -6.29
C ALA A 512 -21.18 -28.50 -6.23
N ILE A 513 -20.36 -27.64 -5.64
CA ILE A 513 -20.64 -26.20 -5.48
C ILE A 513 -20.71 -25.45 -6.82
N TRP A 514 -20.05 -25.95 -7.86
CA TRP A 514 -20.10 -25.36 -9.21
C TRP A 514 -21.26 -25.87 -10.05
N GLN A 515 -21.84 -27.03 -9.71
CA GLN A 515 -22.86 -27.68 -10.54
C GLN A 515 -24.14 -26.86 -10.71
N PRO A 516 -24.70 -26.17 -9.69
CA PRO A 516 -25.90 -25.38 -9.87
C PRO A 516 -25.74 -24.31 -10.96
N PHE A 517 -24.64 -23.57 -10.92
CA PHE A 517 -24.30 -22.54 -11.91
C PHE A 517 -24.07 -23.15 -13.31
N LEU A 518 -23.19 -24.15 -13.42
CA LEU A 518 -22.85 -24.76 -14.71
C LEU A 518 -24.05 -25.46 -15.38
N ASN A 519 -24.93 -26.09 -14.60
CA ASN A 519 -26.13 -26.75 -15.12
C ASN A 519 -27.19 -25.73 -15.57
N ALA A 520 -27.29 -24.58 -14.91
CA ALA A 520 -28.17 -23.49 -15.37
C ALA A 520 -27.74 -23.00 -16.76
N LEU A 521 -26.43 -22.83 -16.99
CA LEU A 521 -25.89 -22.42 -18.28
C LEU A 521 -26.10 -23.47 -19.38
N LYS A 522 -26.12 -24.77 -19.04
CA LYS A 522 -26.29 -25.85 -20.03
C LYS A 522 -27.52 -25.68 -20.92
N LYS A 523 -28.61 -25.17 -20.34
CA LYS A 523 -29.89 -25.01 -21.03
C LYS A 523 -29.97 -23.68 -21.78
N ASP A 524 -29.55 -22.61 -21.12
CA ASP A 524 -29.85 -21.24 -21.54
C ASP A 524 -28.67 -20.59 -22.30
N ALA A 525 -27.43 -21.07 -22.10
CA ALA A 525 -26.19 -20.49 -22.61
C ALA A 525 -25.01 -21.51 -22.67
N PRO A 526 -25.04 -22.50 -23.58
CA PRO A 526 -24.07 -23.59 -23.61
C PRO A 526 -22.63 -23.13 -23.90
N GLU A 527 -22.44 -22.04 -24.64
CA GLU A 527 -21.13 -21.42 -24.90
C GLU A 527 -20.52 -20.86 -23.60
N TRP A 528 -21.33 -20.16 -22.81
CA TRP A 528 -20.95 -19.67 -21.49
C TRP A 528 -20.56 -20.81 -20.55
N LYS A 529 -21.31 -21.93 -20.57
CA LYS A 529 -20.96 -23.12 -19.78
C LYS A 529 -19.55 -23.62 -20.11
N LYS A 530 -19.27 -23.78 -21.41
CA LYS A 530 -17.97 -24.29 -21.87
C LYS A 530 -16.83 -23.35 -21.47
N TYR A 531 -17.01 -22.04 -21.66
CA TYR A 531 -16.05 -21.04 -21.22
C TYR A 531 -15.78 -21.15 -19.71
N SER A 532 -16.84 -21.21 -18.89
CA SER A 532 -16.71 -21.31 -17.43
C SER A 532 -16.00 -22.59 -17.01
N GLU A 533 -16.30 -23.74 -17.61
CA GLU A 533 -15.62 -25.00 -17.33
C GLU A 533 -14.11 -24.91 -17.62
N ASP A 534 -13.73 -24.36 -18.78
CA ASP A 534 -12.32 -24.19 -19.16
C ASP A 534 -11.60 -23.15 -18.28
N PHE A 535 -12.30 -22.10 -17.85
CA PHE A 535 -11.78 -21.09 -16.93
C PHE A 535 -11.47 -21.69 -15.56
N LEU A 536 -12.42 -22.44 -14.98
CA LEU A 536 -12.26 -23.07 -13.67
C LEU A 536 -11.07 -24.05 -13.65
N ASP A 537 -10.91 -24.86 -14.70
CA ASP A 537 -9.79 -25.79 -14.79
C ASP A 537 -8.42 -25.10 -14.85
N LYS A 538 -8.35 -23.92 -15.47
CA LYS A 538 -7.11 -23.14 -15.59
C LYS A 538 -6.81 -22.30 -14.34
N MET A 539 -7.81 -21.98 -13.54
CA MET A 539 -7.71 -20.99 -12.48
C MET A 539 -7.70 -21.58 -11.07
N ALA A 540 -8.20 -22.80 -10.87
CA ALA A 540 -8.04 -23.49 -9.60
C ALA A 540 -6.55 -23.80 -9.35
N TRP A 541 -6.02 -23.40 -8.18
CA TRP A 541 -4.59 -23.55 -7.84
C TRP A 541 -4.35 -23.94 -6.38
N MET A 542 -5.29 -23.70 -5.47
CA MET A 542 -5.04 -23.87 -4.02
C MET A 542 -4.67 -25.30 -3.64
N GLN A 543 -5.27 -26.30 -4.29
CA GLN A 543 -4.97 -27.72 -4.05
C GLN A 543 -3.52 -28.09 -4.42
N ASP A 544 -2.87 -27.31 -5.28
CA ASP A 544 -1.48 -27.54 -5.71
C ASP A 544 -0.46 -26.95 -4.71
N VAL A 545 -0.89 -26.12 -3.76
CA VAL A 545 -0.04 -25.52 -2.73
C VAL A 545 0.05 -26.45 -1.53
N THR A 546 0.97 -27.41 -1.61
CA THR A 546 1.12 -28.49 -0.62
C THR A 546 1.82 -28.07 0.67
N THR A 547 2.62 -26.99 0.66
CA THR A 547 3.42 -26.57 1.83
C THR A 547 2.59 -25.85 2.88
N GLU A 548 1.60 -25.05 2.46
CA GLU A 548 0.70 -24.32 3.36
C GLU A 548 -0.56 -25.12 3.76
N LYS A 549 -0.88 -26.20 3.04
CA LYS A 549 -2.08 -27.03 3.28
C LYS A 549 -3.36 -26.20 3.34
N LEU A 550 -3.55 -25.33 2.36
CA LEU A 550 -4.73 -24.46 2.29
C LEU A 550 -6.01 -25.30 2.22
N GLY A 551 -6.95 -24.99 3.11
CA GLY A 551 -8.25 -25.66 3.17
C GLY A 551 -9.23 -25.14 2.11
N PRO A 552 -10.35 -25.84 1.88
CA PRO A 552 -11.39 -25.40 0.95
C PRO A 552 -12.12 -24.15 1.40
N THR A 553 -12.07 -23.81 2.69
CA THR A 553 -12.82 -22.74 3.32
C THR A 553 -11.87 -21.86 4.12
N LEU A 554 -11.94 -20.56 3.89
CA LEU A 554 -11.06 -19.55 4.48
C LEU A 554 -11.90 -18.43 5.07
N TRP A 555 -11.34 -17.69 6.01
CA TRP A 555 -11.80 -16.34 6.30
C TRP A 555 -11.36 -15.41 5.18
N HIS A 556 -12.30 -14.65 4.63
CA HIS A 556 -12.06 -13.61 3.62
C HIS A 556 -12.29 -12.25 4.25
N MET A 557 -11.35 -11.34 4.01
CA MET A 557 -11.35 -9.99 4.58
C MET A 557 -11.14 -9.01 3.44
N HIS A 558 -11.87 -7.88 3.44
CA HIS A 558 -11.60 -6.84 2.47
C HIS A 558 -10.16 -6.32 2.67
N PRO A 559 -9.25 -6.44 1.69
CA PRO A 559 -7.82 -6.20 1.89
C PRO A 559 -7.50 -4.79 2.38
N ILE A 560 -8.08 -3.76 1.76
CA ILE A 560 -7.85 -2.36 2.15
C ILE A 560 -8.50 -2.00 3.49
N MET A 561 -9.72 -2.47 3.76
CA MET A 561 -10.44 -2.16 5.00
C MET A 561 -9.75 -2.80 6.21
N PHE A 562 -9.40 -4.09 6.10
CA PHE A 562 -8.77 -4.84 7.17
C PHE A 562 -7.35 -4.36 7.47
N LEU A 563 -6.46 -4.34 6.47
CA LEU A 563 -5.07 -3.93 6.68
C LEU A 563 -4.96 -2.44 6.99
N GLY A 564 -5.82 -1.60 6.39
CA GLY A 564 -5.84 -0.16 6.65
C GLY A 564 -6.24 0.20 8.08
N ALA A 565 -7.02 -0.64 8.77
CA ALA A 565 -7.31 -0.44 10.20
C ALA A 565 -6.08 -0.66 11.10
N MET A 566 -5.08 -1.39 10.60
CA MET A 566 -3.85 -1.75 11.32
C MET A 566 -2.60 -1.02 10.80
N ILE A 567 -2.72 -0.22 9.73
CA ILE A 567 -1.65 0.70 9.34
C ILE A 567 -1.34 1.57 10.55
N ASN A 568 -0.08 1.57 10.97
CA ASN A 568 0.40 2.48 12.00
C ASN A 568 0.19 3.92 11.50
N ILE A 569 -0.96 4.49 11.85
CA ILE A 569 -1.16 5.92 11.80
C ILE A 569 -0.19 6.44 12.86
N LYS A 570 1.02 6.83 12.44
CA LYS A 570 1.86 7.70 13.28
C LYS A 570 0.93 8.79 13.73
N LYS A 571 0.71 8.86 15.06
CA LYS A 571 -0.27 9.74 15.69
C LYS A 571 -0.05 11.13 15.12
N ARG A 572 -0.86 11.56 14.15
CA ARG A 572 -0.80 12.94 13.65
C ARG A 572 -1.01 13.79 14.88
N HIS A 573 -0.03 14.61 15.22
CA HIS A 573 -0.10 15.40 16.43
C HIS A 573 -1.40 16.23 16.42
N SER A 574 -2.31 15.94 17.34
CA SER A 574 -3.59 16.66 17.49
C SER A 574 -3.41 17.76 18.53
N GLY A 575 -3.41 19.02 18.11
CA GLY A 575 -3.21 20.18 18.99
C GLY A 575 -1.82 20.80 18.85
N LEU A 576 -1.36 21.51 19.89
CA LEU A 576 -0.06 22.19 19.92
C LEU A 576 1.06 21.26 20.37
N PHE A 577 2.16 21.20 19.62
CA PHE A 577 3.37 20.48 20.01
C PHE A 577 3.90 20.99 21.35
N THR A 578 4.27 20.06 22.21
CA THR A 578 4.75 20.32 23.55
C THR A 578 6.27 20.16 23.64
N VAL A 579 6.83 20.60 24.76
CA VAL A 579 8.24 20.35 25.10
C VAL A 579 8.53 18.84 25.20
N GLN A 580 7.55 18.04 25.62
CA GLN A 580 7.70 16.58 25.74
C GLN A 580 7.82 15.91 24.37
N ASP A 581 7.07 16.37 23.37
CA ASP A 581 7.18 15.85 21.99
C ASP A 581 8.61 16.04 21.43
N GLY A 582 9.24 17.17 21.74
CA GLY A 582 10.63 17.43 21.39
C GLY A 582 11.61 16.52 22.13
N LYS A 583 11.36 16.22 23.40
CA LYS A 583 12.17 15.28 24.19
C LYS A 583 12.06 13.86 23.66
N ASP A 584 10.86 13.40 23.34
CA ASP A 584 10.60 12.05 22.82
C ASP A 584 11.19 11.86 21.42
N ALA A 585 11.09 12.89 20.57
CA ALA A 585 11.75 12.88 19.26
C ALA A 585 13.27 12.83 19.39
N LEU A 586 13.86 13.62 20.30
CA LEU A 586 15.31 13.59 20.57
C LEU A 586 15.78 12.23 21.07
N ARG A 587 14.98 11.51 21.87
CA ARG A 587 15.30 10.13 22.28
C ARG A 587 15.51 9.25 21.05
N LYS A 588 14.62 9.31 20.07
CA LYS A 588 14.73 8.52 18.84
C LYS A 588 15.96 8.90 18.02
N ILE A 589 16.27 10.21 17.92
CA ILE A 589 17.50 10.68 17.26
C ILE A 589 18.74 10.17 17.98
N TYR A 590 18.75 10.18 19.32
CA TYR A 590 19.85 9.63 20.12
C TYR A 590 20.03 8.13 19.87
N ASP A 591 18.95 7.36 19.91
CA ASP A 591 19.00 5.91 19.74
C ASP A 591 19.45 5.52 18.31
N LYS A 592 19.08 6.32 17.30
CA LYS A 592 19.35 6.05 15.88
C LYS A 592 20.70 6.59 15.39
N TYR A 593 21.09 7.79 15.81
CA TYR A 593 22.25 8.52 15.29
C TYR A 593 23.33 8.78 16.33
N GLY A 594 23.10 8.38 17.58
CA GLY A 594 24.02 8.56 18.68
C GLY A 594 23.94 9.94 19.35
N LYS A 595 24.68 10.05 20.45
CA LYS A 595 24.68 11.21 21.35
C LYS A 595 25.06 12.52 20.66
N ASP A 596 26.09 12.50 19.83
CA ASP A 596 26.64 13.73 19.23
C ASP A 596 25.63 14.40 18.29
N MET A 597 24.96 13.62 17.44
CA MET A 597 23.91 14.14 16.57
C MET A 597 22.72 14.66 17.39
N SER A 598 22.29 13.92 18.42
CA SER A 598 21.21 14.36 19.32
C SER A 598 21.55 15.68 20.02
N VAL A 599 22.80 15.87 20.47
CA VAL A 599 23.25 17.13 21.08
C VAL A 599 23.15 18.30 20.10
N ILE A 600 23.59 18.11 18.84
CA ILE A 600 23.52 19.15 17.81
C ILE A 600 22.07 19.52 17.52
N VAL A 601 21.22 18.51 17.25
CA VAL A 601 19.80 18.72 16.95
C VAL A 601 19.08 19.42 18.11
N GLU A 602 19.32 19.00 19.36
CA GLU A 602 18.71 19.63 20.52
C GLU A 602 19.09 21.12 20.64
N ARG A 603 20.36 21.46 20.41
CA ARG A 603 20.84 22.85 20.47
C ARG A 603 20.17 23.71 19.40
N MET A 604 20.10 23.22 18.17
CA MET A 604 19.42 23.91 17.07
C MET A 604 17.95 24.18 17.42
N PHE A 605 17.19 23.15 17.81
CA PHE A 605 15.80 23.34 18.21
C PHE A 605 15.67 24.33 19.36
N ARG A 606 16.55 24.25 20.37
CA ARG A 606 16.48 25.17 21.52
C ARG A 606 16.65 26.63 21.14
N ILE A 607 17.51 26.96 20.17
CA ILE A 607 17.64 28.33 19.65
C ILE A 607 16.40 28.72 18.85
N GLU A 608 16.11 27.95 17.82
CA GLU A 608 15.11 28.32 16.80
C GLU A 608 13.68 28.33 17.34
N THR A 609 13.42 27.60 18.42
CA THR A 609 12.08 27.40 18.96
C THR A 609 11.88 27.96 20.37
N THR A 610 12.79 28.81 20.86
CA THR A 610 12.74 29.31 22.24
C THR A 610 12.61 28.15 23.23
N HIS A 611 13.54 27.20 23.16
CA HIS A 611 13.53 25.98 23.99
C HIS A 611 12.24 25.15 23.88
N PHE A 612 11.74 24.91 22.66
CA PHE A 612 10.52 24.14 22.37
C PHE A 612 9.22 24.80 22.87
N THR A 613 9.20 26.13 23.01
CA THR A 613 8.03 26.87 23.52
C THR A 613 7.51 27.95 22.58
N SER A 614 8.17 28.21 21.45
CA SER A 614 7.70 29.20 20.49
C SER A 614 6.35 28.79 19.90
N GLY A 615 5.48 29.77 19.63
CA GLY A 615 4.20 29.49 18.98
C GLY A 615 4.37 28.85 17.59
N GLN A 616 5.45 29.17 16.88
CA GLN A 616 5.79 28.52 15.61
C GLN A 616 6.06 27.02 15.81
N TYR A 617 6.89 26.65 16.79
CA TYR A 617 7.12 25.25 17.12
C TYR A 617 5.84 24.54 17.55
N GLN A 618 5.07 25.14 18.45
CA GLN A 618 3.80 24.60 18.92
C GLN A 618 2.84 24.26 17.77
N HIS A 619 2.82 25.05 16.69
CA HIS A 619 1.93 24.81 15.55
C HIS A 619 2.54 23.97 14.42
N CYS A 620 3.87 23.89 14.31
CA CYS A 620 4.55 23.33 13.14
C CYS A 620 5.39 22.09 13.45
N GLY A 621 5.85 21.93 14.69
CA GLY A 621 6.73 20.85 15.12
C GLY A 621 8.19 20.99 14.65
N ALA A 622 8.53 22.06 13.92
CA ALA A 622 9.82 22.27 13.28
C ALA A 622 10.51 23.59 13.73
N PRO A 623 11.83 23.76 13.51
CA PRO A 623 12.54 25.00 13.81
C PRO A 623 12.63 25.93 12.59
N GLY A 624 11.74 26.92 12.49
CA GLY A 624 11.91 28.03 11.54
C GLY A 624 11.86 27.67 10.05
N MET A 625 11.29 26.52 9.66
CA MET A 625 11.19 26.10 8.25
C MET A 625 10.16 26.94 7.48
N GLU A 626 10.58 28.09 6.93
CA GLU A 626 9.74 28.97 6.11
C GLU A 626 9.44 28.37 4.72
N VAL A 627 8.24 28.63 4.21
CA VAL A 627 7.76 28.16 2.90
C VAL A 627 8.31 29.06 1.79
N HIS A 628 8.97 28.47 0.79
CA HIS A 628 9.53 29.19 -0.36
C HIS A 628 9.36 28.45 -1.70
N GLY A 629 8.54 27.40 -1.73
CA GLY A 629 8.22 26.62 -2.93
C GLY A 629 6.89 25.87 -2.83
N ALA A 630 6.58 25.06 -3.85
CA ALA A 630 5.36 24.28 -3.92
C ALA A 630 5.38 23.03 -3.01
N PRO A 631 4.22 22.53 -2.54
CA PRO A 631 4.12 21.24 -1.87
C PRO A 631 4.63 20.08 -2.75
N PRO A 632 5.03 18.93 -2.14
CA PRO A 632 5.00 18.64 -0.70
C PRO A 632 6.23 19.16 0.07
N ALA A 633 7.30 19.55 -0.63
CA ALA A 633 8.57 19.93 -0.01
C ALA A 633 8.65 21.43 0.36
N TYR A 634 7.75 22.27 -0.16
CA TYR A 634 7.64 23.70 0.17
C TYR A 634 8.94 24.52 -0.03
N GLY A 635 9.78 24.08 -0.99
CA GLY A 635 11.09 24.67 -1.30
C GLY A 635 12.28 23.95 -0.65
N TRP A 636 12.01 23.07 0.33
CA TRP A 636 13.01 22.25 0.99
C TRP A 636 13.36 20.99 0.16
N SER A 637 14.38 20.23 0.56
CA SER A 637 14.99 19.18 -0.27
C SER A 637 14.00 18.07 -0.65
N SER A 638 13.49 18.09 -1.88
CA SER A 638 12.53 17.10 -2.40
C SER A 638 13.08 15.68 -2.40
N ASP A 639 14.40 15.50 -2.54
CA ASP A 639 15.05 14.19 -2.56
C ASP A 639 14.81 13.42 -1.26
N PHE A 640 14.91 14.09 -0.12
CA PHE A 640 14.68 13.47 1.19
C PHE A 640 13.23 13.01 1.31
N PHE A 641 12.27 13.89 0.98
CA PHE A 641 10.85 13.58 1.10
C PHE A 641 10.35 12.56 0.07
N SER A 642 11.09 12.37 -1.03
CA SER A 642 10.85 11.30 -1.99
C SER A 642 11.36 9.96 -1.48
N GLN A 643 12.49 9.95 -0.77
CA GLN A 643 13.10 8.76 -0.15
C GLN A 643 12.43 8.36 1.17
N HIS A 644 11.86 9.34 1.88
CA HIS A 644 11.16 9.16 3.16
C HIS A 644 9.77 9.81 3.13
N PRO A 645 8.80 9.24 2.38
CA PRO A 645 7.44 9.76 2.31
C PRO A 645 6.76 9.88 3.68
N GLU A 646 7.14 9.04 4.64
CA GLU A 646 6.66 9.02 6.02
C GLU A 646 7.03 10.26 6.85
N TYR A 647 7.93 11.12 6.35
CA TYR A 647 8.32 12.38 6.98
C TYR A 647 7.84 13.61 6.20
N GLN A 648 6.97 13.43 5.20
CA GLN A 648 6.48 14.54 4.39
C GLN A 648 5.71 15.55 5.25
N PRO A 649 5.93 16.86 5.01
CA PRO A 649 5.11 17.89 5.61
C PRO A 649 3.62 17.70 5.32
N THR A 650 2.79 18.04 6.30
CA THR A 650 1.34 17.87 6.24
C THR A 650 0.60 19.13 5.86
N GLY A 651 1.27 20.28 5.86
CA GLY A 651 0.65 21.55 5.48
C GLY A 651 1.49 22.76 5.86
N ILE A 652 0.81 23.89 6.01
CA ILE A 652 1.41 25.18 6.33
C ILE A 652 0.66 25.86 7.48
N TRP A 653 1.39 26.57 8.33
CA TRP A 653 0.84 27.44 9.36
C TRP A 653 1.33 28.86 9.15
N SER A 654 0.43 29.84 9.24
CA SER A 654 0.73 31.23 8.93
C SER A 654 0.47 32.13 10.14
N LYS A 655 1.40 33.05 10.45
CA LYS A 655 1.23 34.04 11.52
C LYS A 655 1.75 35.40 11.08
N LYS A 656 0.99 36.46 11.40
CA LYS A 656 1.45 37.85 11.29
C LYS A 656 2.33 38.16 12.50
N GLU A 657 3.55 38.65 12.29
CA GLU A 657 4.39 39.14 13.39
C GLU A 657 3.77 40.41 13.99
N GLY A 658 3.62 40.47 15.32
CA GLY A 658 3.09 41.62 16.05
C GLY A 658 4.19 42.57 16.52
N ARG A 659 3.84 43.86 16.74
CA ARG A 659 4.70 45.04 17.04
C ARG A 659 6.07 44.73 17.66
N GLY A 660 7.11 45.18 16.96
CA GLY A 660 8.51 45.06 17.34
C GLY A 660 8.82 45.52 18.76
N LEU A 661 9.57 44.68 19.46
CA LEU A 661 10.28 44.98 20.70
C LEU A 661 11.57 44.14 20.69
N SER A 662 12.65 44.69 20.14
CA SER A 662 14.00 44.46 20.68
C SER A 662 15.06 45.38 20.05
N GLY A 663 14.88 45.86 18.82
CA GLY A 663 15.91 46.70 18.17
C GLY A 663 17.29 46.01 18.07
N GLN A 664 17.34 44.68 18.21
CA GLN A 664 18.54 43.87 18.08
C GLN A 664 18.19 42.58 17.33
N GLY A 665 18.64 42.50 16.06
CA GLY A 665 18.78 41.27 15.30
C GLY A 665 17.69 40.95 14.25
N GLY A 666 18.12 40.85 12.98
CA GLY A 666 17.56 39.91 11.97
C GLY A 666 16.40 40.37 11.08
N ASN A 667 16.74 40.80 9.84
CA ASN A 667 15.90 41.03 8.64
C ASN A 667 14.75 42.08 8.73
N ALA A 668 14.55 42.82 7.63
CA ALA A 668 13.49 43.83 7.51
C ALA A 668 12.10 43.20 7.63
N GLN A 669 11.27 43.71 8.54
CA GLN A 669 9.92 43.18 8.79
C GLN A 669 8.96 43.52 7.65
N VAL A 670 8.45 42.47 7.00
CA VAL A 670 7.35 42.53 6.03
C VAL A 670 6.03 42.56 6.81
N THR A 671 5.42 43.74 6.94
CA THR A 671 4.22 43.96 7.78
C THR A 671 2.90 43.73 7.04
N ASP A 672 2.96 43.54 5.72
CA ASP A 672 1.82 43.36 4.82
C ASP A 672 1.44 41.89 4.60
N LYS A 673 2.31 40.93 4.93
CA LYS A 673 2.07 39.49 4.68
C LYS A 673 2.46 38.60 5.89
N PRO A 674 1.61 37.63 6.28
CA PRO A 674 1.99 36.66 7.30
C PRO A 674 3.13 35.76 6.80
N LYS A 675 4.08 35.44 7.69
CA LYS A 675 5.08 34.40 7.41
C LYS A 675 4.41 33.04 7.43
N GLN A 676 4.83 32.15 6.53
CA GLN A 676 4.29 30.80 6.39
C GLN A 676 5.37 29.78 6.73
N PHE A 677 5.04 28.84 7.61
CA PHE A 677 5.93 27.79 8.08
C PHE A 677 5.39 26.42 7.70
N VAL A 678 6.30 25.49 7.42
CA VAL A 678 6.02 24.10 7.09
C VAL A 678 5.55 23.35 8.36
N VAL A 679 4.44 22.63 8.27
CA VAL A 679 3.87 21.83 9.38
C VAL A 679 4.19 20.36 9.18
N PHE A 680 4.76 19.73 10.19
CA PHE A 680 5.02 18.29 10.23
C PHE A 680 3.95 17.55 11.04
N ASP A 681 3.79 16.25 10.77
CA ASP A 681 2.91 15.36 11.53
C ASP A 681 3.47 15.02 12.92
N SER A 682 4.79 15.10 13.09
CA SER A 682 5.53 14.87 14.33
C SER A 682 6.81 15.72 14.41
N VAL A 683 7.31 15.97 15.63
CA VAL A 683 8.61 16.64 15.82
C VAL A 683 9.76 15.79 15.27
N GLU A 684 9.65 14.46 15.38
CA GLU A 684 10.60 13.49 14.82
C GLU A 684 10.80 13.67 13.31
N SER A 685 9.71 13.82 12.54
CA SER A 685 9.78 14.02 11.08
C SER A 685 10.64 15.24 10.72
N SER A 686 10.50 16.33 11.47
CA SER A 686 11.31 17.53 11.25
C SER A 686 12.77 17.36 11.73
N MET A 687 13.00 16.59 12.80
CA MET A 687 14.36 16.28 13.28
C MET A 687 15.12 15.37 12.30
N GLU A 688 14.46 14.36 11.74
CA GLU A 688 15.01 13.48 10.69
C GLU A 688 15.42 14.29 9.46
N TYR A 689 14.60 15.26 9.05
CA TYR A 689 14.97 16.19 7.98
C TYR A 689 16.22 17.02 8.34
N ILE A 690 16.34 17.50 9.59
CA ILE A 690 17.52 18.23 10.03
C ILE A 690 18.77 17.34 10.02
N VAL A 691 18.67 16.10 10.49
CA VAL A 691 19.78 15.14 10.44
C VAL A 691 20.22 14.92 8.99
N TYR A 692 19.28 14.70 8.07
CA TYR A 692 19.58 14.64 6.64
C TYR A 692 20.28 15.90 6.15
N TYR A 693 19.79 17.09 6.51
CA TYR A 693 20.36 18.37 6.09
C TYR A 693 21.80 18.54 6.58
N ILE A 694 22.07 18.21 7.84
CA ILE A 694 23.41 18.24 8.44
C ILE A 694 24.34 17.30 7.66
N ASN A 695 23.91 16.06 7.41
CA ASN A 695 24.71 15.06 6.70
C ASN A 695 24.97 15.44 5.24
N LYS A 696 23.96 15.97 4.54
CA LYS A 696 24.06 16.47 3.16
C LYS A 696 25.13 17.56 3.03
N HIS A 697 25.35 18.32 4.09
CA HIS A 697 26.33 19.40 4.15
C HIS A 697 27.58 19.03 4.98
N GLY A 698 27.93 17.75 5.05
CA GLY A 698 29.19 17.28 5.65
C GLY A 698 29.32 17.61 7.13
N GLY A 699 28.20 17.63 7.88
CA GLY A 699 28.17 17.96 9.31
C GLY A 699 28.01 19.45 9.61
N ASN A 700 27.95 20.34 8.60
CA ASN A 700 27.83 21.78 8.83
C ASN A 700 26.39 22.20 9.18
N TYR A 701 26.00 21.99 10.44
CA TYR A 701 24.68 22.37 10.96
C TYR A 701 24.40 23.87 10.92
N ALA A 702 25.44 24.72 10.97
CA ALA A 702 25.26 26.18 11.02
C ALA A 702 24.75 26.77 9.69
N ARG A 703 24.86 26.00 8.60
CA ARG A 703 24.25 26.36 7.32
C ARG A 703 22.73 26.50 7.40
N TRP A 704 22.10 25.87 8.39
CA TRP A 704 20.67 26.03 8.69
C TRP A 704 20.27 27.50 8.89
N TYR A 705 21.13 28.26 9.58
CA TYR A 705 20.88 29.67 9.88
C TYR A 705 21.27 30.59 8.71
N SER A 706 22.41 30.36 8.07
CA SER A 706 22.88 31.20 6.97
C SER A 706 23.91 30.51 6.07
N THR A 707 23.93 30.89 4.79
CA THR A 707 24.99 30.50 3.86
C THR A 707 26.27 31.33 4.02
N GLN A 708 26.26 32.40 4.81
CA GLN A 708 27.41 33.28 5.05
C GLN A 708 28.27 32.77 6.22
N ASP A 709 29.56 32.61 6.00
CA ASP A 709 30.48 32.01 6.99
C ASP A 709 30.58 32.79 8.31
N SER A 710 30.52 34.13 8.24
CA SER A 710 30.54 34.99 9.44
C SER A 710 29.31 34.77 10.33
N ALA A 711 28.13 34.64 9.73
CA ALA A 711 26.89 34.35 10.43
C ALA A 711 26.86 32.91 10.96
N GLN A 712 27.41 31.95 10.21
CA GLN A 712 27.54 30.57 10.67
C GLN A 712 28.45 30.46 11.89
N LYS A 713 29.54 31.24 11.96
CA LYS A 713 30.44 31.25 13.12
C LYS A 713 29.70 31.67 14.38
N LEU A 714 28.95 32.78 14.31
CA LEU A 714 28.14 33.26 15.43
C LEU A 714 27.12 32.21 15.88
N TYR A 715 26.43 31.58 14.93
CA TYR A 715 25.44 30.54 15.22
C TYR A 715 26.04 29.32 15.93
N ARG A 716 27.25 28.90 15.56
CA ARG A 716 27.96 27.82 16.27
C ARG A 716 28.31 28.20 17.72
N GLU A 717 28.71 29.44 17.95
CA GLU A 717 28.99 29.95 19.30
C GLU A 717 27.72 29.97 20.16
N GLU A 718 26.60 30.46 19.61
CA GLU A 718 25.29 30.46 20.27
C GLU A 718 24.78 29.03 20.56
N CYS A 719 24.85 28.13 19.58
CA CYS A 719 24.51 26.71 19.76
C CYS A 719 25.37 26.06 20.84
N GLY A 720 26.69 26.33 20.82
CA GLY A 720 27.66 25.78 21.76
C GLY A 720 27.38 26.18 23.21
N ALA A 721 26.87 27.39 23.43
CA ALA A 721 26.50 27.90 24.76
C ALA A 721 25.27 27.20 25.37
N ILE A 722 24.45 26.52 24.56
CA ILE A 722 23.25 25.83 25.04
C ILE A 722 23.59 24.48 25.64
N LYS A 723 23.05 24.25 26.85
CA LYS A 723 23.09 22.95 27.53
C LYS A 723 21.99 22.03 26.97
N PRO A 724 22.34 20.88 26.35
CA PRO A 724 21.36 19.93 25.82
C PRO A 724 20.78 19.08 26.96
N LYS A 725 19.83 19.65 27.71
CA LYS A 725 19.29 19.03 28.93
C LYS A 725 18.68 17.64 28.67
N PHE A 726 17.95 17.46 27.58
CA PHE A 726 17.27 16.19 27.30
C PHE A 726 18.28 15.11 26.94
N THR A 727 19.17 15.39 26.00
CA THR A 727 20.20 14.45 25.58
C THR A 727 21.13 14.03 26.72
N ASN A 728 21.38 14.93 27.68
CA ASN A 728 22.19 14.61 28.87
C ASN A 728 21.46 13.70 29.88
N GLU A 729 20.13 13.67 29.88
CA GLU A 729 19.34 12.77 30.73
C GLU A 729 19.23 11.36 30.14
N PHE A 730 19.63 11.19 28.88
CA PHE A 730 19.60 9.92 28.19
C PHE A 730 20.76 9.05 28.70
N SER A 731 20.44 8.06 29.54
CA SER A 731 21.42 7.06 29.97
C SER A 731 21.86 6.21 28.79
N GLU A 732 23.16 5.96 28.66
CA GLU A 732 23.67 4.87 27.82
C GLU A 732 23.09 3.56 28.39
N VAL A 733 22.25 2.88 27.61
CA VAL A 733 21.90 1.49 27.91
C VAL A 733 23.23 0.74 27.83
N LYS A 734 23.76 0.31 28.97
CA LYS A 734 24.85 -0.64 29.00
C LYS A 734 24.37 -1.86 28.22
N SER A 735 25.04 -2.11 27.09
CA SER A 735 24.96 -3.32 26.28
C SER A 735 24.98 -4.59 27.11
#